data_AF-A0A8K0JU06-F1
#
_entry.id   AF-A0A8K0JU06-F1
#
_cell.length_a   1.000
_cell.length_b   1.000
_cell.length_c   1.000
_cell.angle_alpha   90.00
_cell.angle_beta   90.00
_cell.angle_gamma   90.00
#
_symmetry.space_group_name_H-M   'P 1'
#
loop_
_entity.id
_entity.type
_entity.pdbx_description
1 polymer ?
#
loop_
_entity_poly.entity_id
_entity_poly.type
_entity_poly.pdbx_seq_one_letter_code
_entity_poly.pdbx_strand_id
1 'polypeptide(L)'
;MELDSLLIQVQGALISLKRNHGLQRNQSGKNIKDSAFYQALERIRNTCNHSERDMRRIHLYLLLNSDFKFNESLIEDENLSHIVSTTPTVDKYLLVETFLMLKFEKYINETILFGHPSIGVEYLDAIYTVLETQRFVHFIPFVEYFIAVIHRKLSLLSSDDSRCEYGLEIRRSFSYYYEQLLTIFSPPHDKYKMGYVVKSLLSLLSSFLDHCYNFPIPDDSDHSLYVMTLSYIQPDTSNAAIIDFNKKEDIRHILSMLKSNLLLVNLTMWMDWFEMKWKSTNRESTTENMQQVIGELAYLCKEKLHNISLDFPEVEVIITVLTSMAIKPYNEDEEIQKTENLVEILQKVRDGSLQPMSRKKWLIAMLSIPKSLTENDCFKCVEEFGSYLNDCEELLLLLERVAELITNKPTLHSADSENYSNEVEKIKRTLLKIFSQVSLEDQGKIMALYFAKYGLSHLFATKDYDKIITEYLNKVVNSSEGGGHVFQVQKCAILQQDEIFQEMLLPNLKEFLENKSWNSVDLCIKTIYELITRSTVNYQNPVVLLAVLLQVMEIGRQEMREEFSSSAASTCELLASYLPQIAEKFIGGNLIDGKSLEWLKARISCSFPLSKIYFSCLLDGDDIYKSIQKILMLLFFQSTEVGEINLLELLRNQPKILCYSLFKLLPSCTTS
;
A
#
# COMPACT_ATOMS: atom_id res chain seq x y z
N MET A 1 10.94 33.93 -0.62
CA MET A 1 9.57 33.95 -0.05
C MET A 1 8.89 35.24 -0.49
N GLU A 2 7.62 35.25 -0.90
CA GLU A 2 6.94 36.48 -1.35
C GLU A 2 5.89 36.96 -0.33
N LEU A 3 5.67 38.29 -0.27
CA LEU A 3 4.66 38.92 0.56
C LEU A 3 3.30 38.86 -0.16
N ASP A 4 2.51 37.84 0.16
CA ASP A 4 1.19 37.61 -0.44
C ASP A 4 0.04 37.95 0.51
N SER A 5 -1.19 37.61 0.10
CA SER A 5 -2.39 37.88 0.90
C SER A 5 -2.35 37.28 2.31
N LEU A 6 -1.67 36.15 2.49
CA LEU A 6 -1.55 35.49 3.78
C LEU A 6 -0.67 36.33 4.73
N LEU A 7 0.54 36.68 4.28
CA LEU A 7 1.47 37.44 5.12
C LEU A 7 0.98 38.87 5.37
N ILE A 8 0.25 39.47 4.42
CA ILE A 8 -0.41 40.77 4.62
C ILE A 8 -1.47 40.71 5.73
N GLN A 9 -2.21 39.62 5.85
CA GLN A 9 -3.17 39.44 6.95
C GLN A 9 -2.46 39.34 8.30
N VAL A 10 -1.35 38.58 8.37
CA VAL A 10 -0.52 38.48 9.58
C VAL A 10 0.04 39.85 9.96
N GLN A 11 0.58 40.59 9.00
CA GLN A 11 1.06 41.97 9.18
C GLN A 11 -0.03 42.89 9.72
N GLY A 12 -1.23 42.86 9.12
CA GLY A 12 -2.36 43.67 9.55
C GLY A 12 -2.77 43.38 11.00
N ALA A 13 -2.78 42.10 11.39
CA ALA A 13 -3.06 41.69 12.75
C ALA A 13 -1.99 42.19 13.75
N LEU A 14 -0.70 42.06 13.41
CA LEU A 14 0.41 42.55 14.25
C LEU A 14 0.39 44.08 14.42
N ILE A 15 0.08 44.83 13.35
CA ILE A 15 -0.07 46.29 13.41
C ILE A 15 -1.23 46.66 14.36
N SER A 16 -2.35 45.95 14.26
CA SER A 16 -3.50 46.14 15.16
C SER A 16 -3.12 45.86 16.62
N LEU A 17 -2.41 44.76 16.88
CA LEU A 17 -1.92 44.40 18.22
C LEU A 17 -0.98 45.45 18.79
N LYS A 18 -0.01 45.94 18.02
CA LYS A 18 0.91 46.99 18.49
C LYS A 18 0.16 48.25 18.88
N ARG A 19 -0.82 48.68 18.07
CA ARG A 19 -1.61 49.88 18.35
C ARG A 19 -2.43 49.74 19.63
N ASN A 20 -2.97 48.55 19.89
CA ASN A 20 -3.90 48.34 21.00
C ASN A 20 -3.24 47.91 22.31
N HIS A 21 -2.13 47.17 22.25
CA HIS A 21 -1.56 46.47 23.40
C HIS A 21 -0.02 46.62 23.56
N GLY A 22 0.68 47.04 22.51
CA GLY A 22 2.16 46.98 22.43
C GLY A 22 2.67 45.55 22.17
N LEU A 23 3.93 45.40 21.75
CA LEU A 23 4.57 44.12 21.39
C LEU A 23 5.91 43.91 22.10
N GLN A 24 5.99 44.29 23.39
CA GLN A 24 7.18 44.11 24.21
C GLN A 24 6.84 43.31 25.46
N ARG A 25 7.74 42.41 25.86
CA ARG A 25 7.64 41.70 27.13
C ARG A 25 7.77 42.70 28.27
N ASN A 26 6.73 42.87 29.07
CA ASN A 26 6.82 43.74 30.25
C ASN A 26 7.71 43.04 31.30
N GLN A 27 8.79 43.69 31.74
CA GLN A 27 9.70 43.17 32.78
C GLN A 27 9.02 42.91 34.15
N SER A 28 7.75 43.33 34.34
CA SER A 28 7.05 43.30 35.63
C SER A 28 6.14 42.07 35.87
N GLY A 29 6.28 40.97 35.11
CA GLY A 29 5.60 39.69 35.41
C GLY A 29 4.05 39.74 35.45
N LYS A 30 3.41 40.73 34.82
CA LYS A 30 1.93 40.81 34.73
C LYS A 30 1.44 40.24 33.40
N ASN A 31 0.99 38.98 33.46
CA ASN A 31 0.45 38.06 32.43
C ASN A 31 -0.65 38.58 31.47
N ILE A 32 -1.05 39.85 31.52
CA ILE A 32 -2.25 40.30 30.79
C ILE A 32 -1.96 40.58 29.30
N LYS A 33 -0.75 41.03 28.94
CA LYS A 33 -0.40 41.37 27.55
C LYS A 33 -0.08 40.14 26.68
N ASP A 34 0.46 39.09 27.28
CA ASP A 34 0.85 37.86 26.57
C ASP A 34 -0.38 37.11 26.03
N SER A 35 -1.52 37.24 26.72
CA SER A 35 -2.79 36.63 26.30
C SER A 35 -3.34 37.20 24.97
N ALA A 36 -3.19 38.50 24.72
CA ALA A 36 -3.73 39.15 23.52
C ALA A 36 -2.90 38.81 22.28
N PHE A 37 -1.57 38.74 22.42
CA PHE A 37 -0.67 38.32 21.35
C PHE A 37 -0.87 36.85 20.98
N TYR A 38 -0.95 35.96 21.99
CA TYR A 38 -1.30 34.56 21.80
C TYR A 38 -2.64 34.40 21.08
N GLN A 39 -3.71 35.05 21.56
CA GLN A 39 -5.04 34.95 20.94
C GLN A 39 -5.07 35.42 19.50
N ALA A 40 -4.31 36.46 19.15
CA ALA A 40 -4.26 36.93 17.77
C ALA A 40 -3.51 35.97 16.86
N LEU A 41 -2.40 35.38 17.32
CA LEU A 41 -1.70 34.34 16.57
C LEU A 41 -2.50 33.03 16.49
N GLU A 42 -3.26 32.69 17.52
CA GLU A 42 -4.19 31.55 17.50
C GLU A 42 -5.32 31.78 16.49
N ARG A 43 -5.85 33.00 16.39
CA ARG A 43 -6.81 33.38 15.33
C ARG A 43 -6.18 33.25 13.95
N ILE A 44 -4.97 33.78 13.76
CA ILE A 44 -4.23 33.64 12.49
C ILE A 44 -4.09 32.16 12.13
N ARG A 45 -3.60 31.34 13.07
CA ARG A 45 -3.46 29.88 12.89
C ARG A 45 -4.77 29.23 12.46
N ASN A 46 -5.89 29.61 13.07
CA ASN A 46 -7.21 29.04 12.79
C ASN A 46 -7.81 29.54 11.46
N THR A 47 -7.37 30.70 10.96
CA THR A 47 -7.81 31.25 9.67
C THR A 47 -7.00 30.74 8.48
N CYS A 48 -5.83 30.17 8.71
CA CYS A 48 -5.04 29.54 7.64
C CYS A 48 -5.63 28.16 7.33
N ASN A 49 -5.66 27.76 6.06
CA ASN A 49 -6.18 26.45 5.59
C ASN A 49 -5.36 25.23 6.08
N HIS A 50 -4.61 25.38 7.18
CA HIS A 50 -3.78 24.36 7.83
C HIS A 50 -2.77 23.66 6.91
N SER A 51 -2.43 24.23 5.75
CA SER A 51 -1.32 23.68 4.95
C SER A 51 -0.02 23.86 5.72
N GLU A 52 0.81 22.81 5.79
CA GLU A 52 2.08 22.88 6.52
C GLU A 52 3.00 23.97 5.95
N ARG A 53 2.92 24.20 4.63
CA ARG A 53 3.68 25.23 3.93
C ARG A 53 3.31 26.64 4.39
N ASP A 54 2.03 26.93 4.57
CA ASP A 54 1.59 28.24 5.08
C ASP A 54 2.07 28.48 6.50
N MET A 55 2.03 27.44 7.35
CA MET A 55 2.51 27.53 8.73
C MET A 55 4.03 27.77 8.81
N ARG A 56 4.83 27.13 7.95
CA ARG A 56 6.27 27.42 7.79
C ARG A 56 6.51 28.89 7.44
N ARG A 57 5.76 29.41 6.47
CA ARG A 57 5.88 30.81 6.03
C ARG A 57 5.49 31.79 7.13
N ILE A 58 4.44 31.52 7.89
CA ILE A 58 4.02 32.36 9.02
C ILE A 58 5.08 32.35 10.12
N HIS A 59 5.58 31.16 10.48
CA HIS A 59 6.66 31.01 11.46
C HIS A 59 7.90 31.83 11.06
N LEU A 60 8.38 31.66 9.82
CA LEU A 60 9.53 32.40 9.29
C LEU A 60 9.25 33.90 9.21
N TYR A 61 8.07 34.30 8.75
CA TYR A 61 7.71 35.71 8.65
C TYR A 61 7.77 36.43 10.00
N LEU A 62 7.24 35.78 11.04
CA LEU A 62 7.29 36.31 12.41
C LEU A 62 8.72 36.35 12.96
N LEU A 63 9.53 35.33 12.66
CA LEU A 63 10.95 35.28 13.04
C LEU A 63 11.78 36.40 12.38
N LEU A 64 11.55 36.66 11.10
CA LEU A 64 12.21 37.73 10.33
C LEU A 64 11.77 39.14 10.74
N ASN A 65 10.74 39.25 11.58
CA ASN A 65 10.18 40.51 12.07
C ASN A 65 10.24 40.61 13.61
N SER A 66 11.21 39.93 14.23
CA SER A 66 11.51 40.08 15.67
C SER A 66 12.84 40.80 15.90
N ASP A 67 13.18 41.02 17.16
CA ASP A 67 14.43 41.68 17.60
C ASP A 67 15.64 40.74 17.72
N PHE A 68 15.65 39.64 16.94
CA PHE A 68 16.87 38.83 16.79
C PHE A 68 17.95 39.63 16.05
N LYS A 69 19.20 39.51 16.50
CA LYS A 69 20.36 40.21 15.94
C LYS A 69 20.64 39.80 14.50
N PHE A 70 20.44 38.53 14.14
CA PHE A 70 20.63 38.07 12.76
C PHE A 70 19.72 38.80 11.74
N ASN A 71 18.60 39.40 12.17
CA ASN A 71 17.72 40.16 11.28
C ASN A 71 18.39 41.42 10.73
N GLU A 72 19.35 42.02 11.46
CA GLU A 72 20.12 43.17 10.96
C GLU A 72 20.89 42.82 9.69
N SER A 73 21.42 41.60 9.64
CA SER A 73 22.20 41.10 8.50
C SER A 73 21.34 40.59 7.35
N LEU A 74 20.10 40.12 7.63
CA LEU A 74 19.18 39.64 6.59
C LEU A 74 18.55 40.77 5.78
N ILE A 75 18.68 42.04 6.22
CA ILE A 75 18.28 43.21 5.43
C ILE A 75 19.06 43.27 4.10
N GLU A 76 20.28 42.72 4.07
CA GLU A 76 21.13 42.69 2.88
C GLU A 76 20.85 41.47 1.97
N ASP A 77 20.03 40.50 2.40
CA ASP A 77 19.69 39.32 1.60
C ASP A 77 18.66 39.70 0.51
N GLU A 78 19.04 39.58 -0.76
CA GLU A 78 18.19 39.92 -1.90
C GLU A 78 16.86 39.14 -1.92
N ASN A 79 16.80 37.95 -1.33
CA ASN A 79 15.62 37.09 -1.33
C ASN A 79 14.65 37.34 -0.18
N LEU A 80 15.07 38.06 0.87
CA LEU A 80 14.31 38.25 2.11
C LEU A 80 14.21 39.70 2.58
N SER A 81 15.06 40.59 2.06
CA SER A 81 15.10 42.02 2.42
C SER A 81 13.73 42.72 2.31
N HIS A 82 12.89 42.34 1.34
CA HIS A 82 11.54 42.91 1.16
C HIS A 82 10.52 42.46 2.22
N ILE A 83 10.89 41.51 3.09
CA ILE A 83 10.03 40.92 4.12
C ILE A 83 10.49 41.28 5.54
N VAL A 84 11.80 41.42 5.74
CA VAL A 84 12.41 41.81 7.02
C VAL A 84 11.94 43.22 7.41
N SER A 85 11.62 43.41 8.70
CA SER A 85 11.16 44.69 9.25
C SER A 85 9.93 45.32 8.59
N THR A 86 9.10 44.53 7.91
CA THR A 86 7.83 44.99 7.31
C THR A 86 6.71 45.12 8.34
N THR A 87 6.84 44.48 9.50
CA THR A 87 5.87 44.56 10.58
C THR A 87 6.48 45.17 11.84
N PRO A 88 5.65 45.55 12.82
CA PRO A 88 6.14 45.83 14.15
C PRO A 88 7.07 44.76 14.72
N THR A 89 8.27 45.16 15.13
CA THR A 89 9.24 44.26 15.78
C THR A 89 8.63 43.62 17.03
N VAL A 90 8.65 42.29 17.07
CA VAL A 90 8.24 41.47 18.21
C VAL A 90 9.46 41.12 19.06
N ASP A 91 9.33 41.17 20.39
CA ASP A 91 10.36 40.66 21.30
C ASP A 91 10.58 39.16 21.11
N LYS A 92 11.83 38.72 20.96
CA LYS A 92 12.21 37.34 20.65
C LYS A 92 11.80 36.34 21.72
N TYR A 93 11.81 36.74 22.99
CA TYR A 93 11.40 35.85 24.09
C TYR A 93 9.88 35.69 24.11
N LEU A 94 9.13 36.77 23.90
CA LEU A 94 7.68 36.73 23.72
C LEU A 94 7.30 35.86 22.51
N LEU A 95 8.04 35.98 21.40
CA LEU A 95 7.81 35.18 20.21
C LEU A 95 8.03 33.68 20.47
N VAL A 96 9.16 33.31 21.07
CA VAL A 96 9.48 31.93 21.44
C VAL A 96 8.44 31.35 22.39
N GLU A 97 8.09 32.08 23.45
CA GLU A 97 7.06 31.65 24.41
C GLU A 97 5.73 31.38 23.70
N THR A 98 5.34 32.28 22.79
CA THR A 98 4.09 32.12 22.03
C THR A 98 4.14 30.94 21.08
N PHE A 99 5.27 30.69 20.42
CA PHE A 99 5.43 29.51 19.56
C PHE A 99 5.37 28.20 20.32
N LEU A 100 5.95 28.12 21.52
CA LEU A 100 5.84 26.95 22.38
C LEU A 100 4.37 26.72 22.80
N MET A 101 3.64 27.79 23.15
CA MET A 101 2.22 27.67 23.50
C MET A 101 1.35 27.24 22.30
N LEU A 102 1.67 27.73 21.10
CA LEU A 102 0.94 27.40 19.86
C LEU A 102 1.33 26.05 19.26
N LYS A 103 2.26 25.31 19.86
CA LYS A 103 2.78 24.05 19.32
C LYS A 103 3.44 24.21 17.94
N PHE A 104 4.33 25.18 17.81
CA PHE A 104 5.12 25.45 16.60
C PHE A 104 6.49 24.75 16.62
N GLU A 105 6.69 23.75 17.48
CA GLU A 105 8.00 23.13 17.72
C GLU A 105 8.57 22.52 16.45
N LYS A 106 7.73 21.93 15.60
CA LYS A 106 8.13 21.43 14.28
C LYS A 106 8.85 22.50 13.46
N TYR A 107 8.34 23.73 13.40
CA TYR A 107 8.91 24.80 12.57
C TYR A 107 10.15 25.44 13.21
N ILE A 108 10.19 25.52 14.54
CA ILE A 108 11.41 25.90 15.27
C ILE A 108 12.53 24.90 14.94
N ASN A 109 12.22 23.61 15.01
CA ASN A 109 13.15 22.52 14.71
C ASN A 109 13.65 22.57 13.27
N GLU A 110 12.75 22.79 12.30
CA GLU A 110 13.12 22.98 10.89
C GLU A 110 14.07 24.18 10.72
N THR A 111 13.83 25.28 11.44
CA THR A 111 14.71 26.47 11.39
C THR A 111 16.10 26.19 11.96
N ILE A 112 16.19 25.50 13.11
CA ILE A 112 17.48 25.15 13.71
C ILE A 112 18.24 24.17 12.81
N LEU A 113 17.52 23.22 12.21
CA LEU A 113 18.11 22.16 11.40
C LEU A 113 18.57 22.65 10.02
N PHE A 114 17.68 23.32 9.29
CA PHE A 114 17.90 23.69 7.88
C PHE A 114 18.34 25.14 7.70
N GLY A 115 18.07 26.01 8.67
CA GLY A 115 18.50 27.40 8.62
C GLY A 115 20.00 27.58 8.78
N HIS A 116 20.45 28.80 8.51
CA HIS A 116 21.84 29.20 8.72
C HIS A 116 22.26 28.96 10.18
N PRO A 117 23.45 28.36 10.47
CA PRO A 117 23.81 27.94 11.82
C PRO A 117 23.73 29.04 12.89
N SER A 118 24.11 30.28 12.57
CA SER A 118 24.01 31.43 13.51
C SER A 118 22.58 31.74 13.92
N ILE A 119 21.63 31.60 13.00
CA ILE A 119 20.19 31.76 13.29
C ILE A 119 19.79 30.70 14.30
N GLY A 120 20.19 29.44 14.08
CA GLY A 120 19.94 28.35 15.01
C GLY A 120 20.51 28.61 16.41
N VAL A 121 21.75 29.12 16.51
CA VAL A 121 22.39 29.45 17.79
C VAL A 121 21.64 30.57 18.54
N GLU A 122 21.30 31.66 17.86
CA GLU A 122 20.57 32.76 18.51
C GLU A 122 19.13 32.36 18.89
N TYR A 123 18.52 31.49 18.09
CA TYR A 123 17.20 30.97 18.39
C TYR A 123 17.23 30.05 19.63
N LEU A 124 18.25 29.21 19.74
CA LEU A 124 18.49 28.36 20.91
C LEU A 124 18.76 29.16 22.18
N ASP A 125 19.49 30.27 22.10
CA ASP A 125 19.68 31.21 23.23
C ASP A 125 18.34 31.69 23.79
N ALA A 126 17.45 32.14 22.89
CA ALA A 126 16.13 32.62 23.27
C ALA A 126 15.24 31.50 23.83
N ILE A 127 15.29 30.29 23.24
CA ILE A 127 14.59 29.09 23.75
C ILE A 127 15.07 28.74 25.14
N TYR A 128 16.39 28.64 25.35
CA TYR A 128 16.98 28.31 26.64
C TYR A 128 16.56 29.32 27.72
N THR A 129 16.64 30.62 27.42
CA THR A 129 16.22 31.69 28.33
C THR A 129 14.73 31.57 28.70
N VAL A 130 13.86 31.30 27.71
CA VAL A 130 12.42 31.12 27.99
C VAL A 130 12.20 29.90 28.88
N LEU A 131 12.85 28.77 28.58
CA LEU A 131 12.73 27.55 29.36
C LEU A 131 13.22 27.71 30.80
N GLU A 132 14.33 28.44 31.02
CA GLU A 132 14.87 28.73 32.36
C GLU A 132 13.86 29.53 33.20
N THR A 133 13.12 30.45 32.58
CA THR A 133 12.13 31.28 33.28
C THR A 133 10.79 30.58 33.57
N GLN A 134 10.55 29.40 32.98
CA GLN A 134 9.24 28.73 33.01
C GLN A 134 9.23 27.47 33.91
N ARG A 135 8.04 27.02 34.31
CA ARG A 135 7.89 25.82 35.16
C ARG A 135 8.22 24.53 34.40
N PHE A 136 9.42 24.00 34.68
CA PHE A 136 10.04 22.73 34.28
C PHE A 136 9.18 21.61 33.66
N VAL A 137 8.02 21.24 34.22
CA VAL A 137 7.33 19.98 33.87
C VAL A 137 6.68 20.01 32.49
N HIS A 138 6.09 21.14 32.12
CA HIS A 138 5.34 21.23 30.87
C HIS A 138 6.24 21.26 29.63
N PHE A 139 7.55 21.47 29.82
CA PHE A 139 8.49 21.67 28.74
C PHE A 139 9.44 20.49 28.49
N ILE A 140 9.42 19.46 29.34
CA ILE A 140 10.25 18.26 29.16
C ILE A 140 10.11 17.66 27.74
N PRO A 141 8.90 17.44 27.20
CA PRO A 141 8.77 16.94 25.83
C PRO A 141 9.36 17.88 24.77
N PHE A 142 9.32 19.19 24.99
CA PHE A 142 9.91 20.16 24.06
C PHE A 142 11.44 20.14 24.11
N VAL A 143 12.02 20.02 25.30
CA VAL A 143 13.47 19.84 25.48
C VAL A 143 13.94 18.57 24.78
N GLU A 144 13.17 17.47 24.88
CA GLU A 144 13.41 16.23 24.12
C GLU A 144 13.58 16.51 22.61
N TYR A 145 12.65 17.26 22.01
CA TYR A 145 12.72 17.61 20.59
C TYR A 145 13.94 18.48 20.25
N PHE A 146 14.25 19.51 21.05
CA PHE A 146 15.37 20.40 20.78
C PHE A 146 16.72 19.69 20.87
N ILE A 147 16.91 18.80 21.86
CA ILE A 147 18.14 18.01 21.97
C ILE A 147 18.32 17.11 20.75
N ALA A 148 17.24 16.47 20.28
CA ALA A 148 17.30 15.64 19.08
C ALA A 148 17.70 16.44 17.83
N VAL A 149 17.17 17.65 17.69
CA VAL A 149 17.48 18.53 16.55
C VAL A 149 18.90 19.08 16.63
N ILE A 150 19.38 19.47 17.81
CA ILE A 150 20.75 19.94 17.99
C ILE A 150 21.74 18.81 17.66
N HIS A 151 21.50 17.59 18.15
CA HIS A 151 22.33 16.43 17.82
C HIS A 151 22.37 16.18 16.31
N ARG A 152 21.21 16.30 15.65
CA ARG A 152 21.10 16.19 14.20
C ARG A 152 21.86 17.31 13.48
N LYS A 153 21.73 18.57 13.93
CA LYS A 153 22.46 19.71 13.35
C LYS A 153 23.96 19.57 13.53
N LEU A 154 24.43 19.16 14.71
CA LEU A 154 25.83 18.85 15.01
C LEU A 154 26.38 17.74 14.10
N SER A 155 25.54 16.76 13.75
CA SER A 155 25.90 15.69 12.81
C SER A 155 25.98 16.17 11.35
N LEU A 156 25.26 17.26 10.99
CA LEU A 156 25.26 17.84 9.65
C LEU A 156 26.33 18.92 9.44
N LEU A 157 26.77 19.59 10.51
CA LEU A 157 27.88 20.55 10.45
C LEU A 157 29.14 19.81 10.01
N SER A 158 29.62 20.14 8.81
CA SER A 158 30.66 19.39 8.11
C SER A 158 32.03 19.59 8.77
N SER A 159 32.99 18.72 8.46
CA SER A 159 34.36 18.89 8.93
C SER A 159 35.07 20.11 8.33
N ASP A 160 34.60 20.64 7.19
CA ASP A 160 35.18 21.85 6.59
C ASP A 160 34.78 23.11 7.37
N ASP A 161 33.59 23.13 7.98
CA ASP A 161 33.20 24.19 8.94
C ASP A 161 34.12 24.22 10.17
N SER A 162 34.73 23.08 10.54
CA SER A 162 35.68 23.01 11.66
C SER A 162 37.08 23.54 11.32
N ARG A 163 37.34 23.90 10.05
CA ARG A 163 38.61 24.50 9.61
C ARG A 163 38.61 26.02 9.68
N CYS A 164 37.44 26.66 9.71
CA CYS A 164 37.31 28.09 9.96
C CYS A 164 36.98 28.34 11.44
N GLU A 165 37.57 29.41 12.02
CA GLU A 165 37.35 29.80 13.42
C GLU A 165 35.85 29.99 13.73
N TYR A 166 35.12 30.52 12.76
CA TYR A 166 33.68 30.74 12.84
C TYR A 166 32.88 29.44 13.02
N GLY A 167 33.13 28.41 12.19
CA GLY A 167 32.38 27.17 12.28
C GLY A 167 32.72 26.38 13.56
N LEU A 168 33.94 26.50 14.07
CA LEU A 168 34.30 26.00 15.41
C LEU A 168 33.52 26.71 16.52
N GLU A 169 33.35 28.03 16.46
CA GLU A 169 32.58 28.80 17.44
C GLU A 169 31.09 28.45 17.42
N ILE A 170 30.51 28.34 16.22
CA ILE A 170 29.12 27.88 16.02
C ILE A 170 28.93 26.48 16.61
N ARG A 171 29.85 25.57 16.30
CA ARG A 171 29.80 24.21 16.81
C ARG A 171 29.88 24.17 18.33
N ARG A 172 30.81 24.92 18.94
CA ARG A 172 30.91 25.07 20.40
C ARG A 172 29.61 25.61 21.00
N SER A 173 28.97 26.55 20.32
CA SER A 173 27.69 27.13 20.77
C SER A 173 26.57 26.09 20.76
N PHE A 174 26.43 25.29 19.69
CA PHE A 174 25.47 24.19 19.66
C PHE A 174 25.76 23.14 20.73
N SER A 175 27.03 22.75 20.91
CA SER A 175 27.43 21.82 21.99
C SER A 175 27.13 22.38 23.38
N TYR A 176 27.36 23.68 23.60
CA TYR A 176 27.00 24.35 24.84
C TYR A 176 25.50 24.25 25.11
N TYR A 177 24.63 24.62 24.15
CA TYR A 177 23.18 24.51 24.34
C TYR A 177 22.70 23.07 24.47
N TYR A 178 23.33 22.12 23.77
CA TYR A 178 23.06 20.69 23.96
C TYR A 178 23.29 20.28 25.42
N GLU A 179 24.44 20.62 25.99
CA GLU A 179 24.77 20.32 27.39
C GLU A 179 23.83 21.05 28.36
N GLN A 180 23.58 22.33 28.14
CA GLN A 180 22.66 23.12 28.99
C GLN A 180 21.25 22.54 28.99
N LEU A 181 20.72 22.17 27.83
CA LEU A 181 19.40 21.53 27.73
C LEU A 181 19.39 20.14 28.35
N LEU A 182 20.48 19.36 28.24
CA LEU A 182 20.61 18.08 28.93
C LEU A 182 20.60 18.25 30.45
N THR A 183 21.13 19.34 31.00
CA THR A 183 21.07 19.58 32.46
C THR A 183 19.64 19.74 32.98
N ILE A 184 18.68 20.09 32.10
CA ILE A 184 17.25 20.10 32.45
C ILE A 184 16.78 18.67 32.80
N PHE A 185 17.41 17.62 32.27
CA PHE A 185 17.13 16.24 32.66
C PHE A 185 17.83 15.77 33.94
N SER A 186 18.41 16.69 34.72
CA SER A 186 18.94 16.36 36.04
C SER A 186 17.84 15.80 36.95
N PRO A 187 18.14 14.81 37.81
CA PRO A 187 17.11 14.11 38.57
C PRO A 187 16.25 15.05 39.43
N PRO A 188 14.94 15.17 39.14
CA PRO A 188 14.05 15.96 39.97
C PRO A 188 13.73 15.24 41.29
N HIS A 189 13.52 15.99 42.37
CA HIS A 189 13.00 15.44 43.63
C HIS A 189 11.53 14.97 43.53
N ASP A 190 10.81 15.44 42.53
CA ASP A 190 9.40 15.13 42.31
C ASP A 190 9.25 13.86 41.47
N LYS A 191 8.60 12.83 42.07
CA LYS A 191 8.35 11.52 41.45
C LYS A 191 7.57 11.58 40.13
N TYR A 192 6.68 12.56 39.96
CA TYR A 192 5.90 12.74 38.73
C TYR A 192 6.81 13.25 37.61
N LYS A 193 7.63 14.25 37.93
CA LYS A 193 8.62 14.81 36.98
C LYS A 193 9.65 13.77 36.57
N MET A 194 10.04 12.91 37.50
CA MET A 194 10.98 11.82 37.25
C MET A 194 10.52 10.90 36.11
N GLY A 195 9.23 10.55 36.08
CA GLY A 195 8.66 9.72 35.00
C GLY A 195 8.80 10.38 33.62
N TYR A 196 8.48 11.67 33.51
CA TYR A 196 8.66 12.43 32.27
C TYR A 196 10.13 12.51 31.84
N VAL A 197 11.05 12.73 32.77
CA VAL A 197 12.50 12.78 32.51
C VAL A 197 12.99 11.43 31.98
N VAL A 198 12.68 10.33 32.68
CA VAL A 198 13.09 8.97 32.27
C VAL A 198 12.50 8.60 30.91
N LYS A 199 11.20 8.85 30.68
CA LYS A 199 10.56 8.62 29.38
C LYS A 199 11.29 9.38 28.26
N SER A 200 11.63 10.64 28.50
CA SER A 200 12.22 11.52 27.47
C SER A 200 13.66 11.10 27.16
N LEU A 201 14.44 10.75 28.19
CA LEU A 201 15.80 10.22 28.02
C LEU A 201 15.80 8.87 27.28
N LEU A 202 14.85 7.97 27.58
CA LEU A 202 14.69 6.72 26.83
C LEU A 202 14.30 6.96 25.38
N SER A 203 13.39 7.91 25.14
CA SER A 203 12.96 8.28 23.78
C SER A 203 14.11 8.88 22.96
N LEU A 204 14.89 9.79 23.56
CA LEU A 204 16.11 10.35 22.99
C LEU A 204 17.13 9.26 22.67
N LEU A 205 17.41 8.37 23.62
CA LEU A 205 18.33 7.26 23.40
C LEU A 205 17.88 6.37 22.24
N SER A 206 16.61 5.95 22.23
CA SER A 206 16.03 5.15 21.16
C SER A 206 16.20 5.81 19.79
N SER A 207 15.91 7.11 19.72
CA SER A 207 16.07 7.93 18.52
C SER A 207 17.54 7.99 18.09
N PHE A 208 18.48 8.25 19.00
CA PHE A 208 19.91 8.41 18.66
C PHE A 208 20.52 7.10 18.20
N LEU A 209 20.11 5.98 18.81
CA LEU A 209 20.48 4.65 18.36
C LEU A 209 19.94 4.39 16.94
N ASP A 210 18.71 4.79 16.59
CA ASP A 210 18.21 4.66 15.21
C ASP A 210 19.01 5.53 14.22
N HIS A 211 19.29 6.78 14.58
CA HIS A 211 20.06 7.72 13.76
C HIS A 211 21.51 7.28 13.50
N CYS A 212 22.08 6.46 14.39
CA CYS A 212 23.41 5.88 14.15
C CYS A 212 23.43 4.91 12.96
N TYR A 213 22.29 4.30 12.60
CA TYR A 213 22.21 3.21 11.63
C TYR A 213 21.38 3.53 10.38
N ASN A 214 20.35 4.37 10.48
CA ASN A 214 19.51 4.76 9.36
C ASN A 214 19.46 6.28 9.25
N PHE A 215 20.11 6.84 8.23
CA PHE A 215 20.09 8.28 7.97
C PHE A 215 19.17 8.61 6.80
N PRO A 216 17.83 8.66 6.97
CA PRO A 216 17.02 9.35 5.99
C PRO A 216 17.24 10.85 6.22
N ILE A 217 17.96 11.48 5.28
CA ILE A 217 17.76 12.90 5.03
C ILE A 217 16.29 13.02 4.61
N PRO A 218 15.45 13.85 5.27
CA PRO A 218 14.07 14.04 4.86
C PRO A 218 14.08 14.44 3.41
N ASP A 219 13.50 13.60 2.56
CA ASP A 219 13.18 13.93 1.17
C ASP A 219 11.98 14.87 1.19
N ASP A 220 12.18 16.10 1.69
CA ASP A 220 11.15 17.13 1.67
C ASP A 220 11.63 18.30 0.79
N SER A 221 11.09 18.32 -0.42
CA SER A 221 11.34 19.30 -1.50
C SER A 221 11.09 20.78 -1.14
N ASP A 222 10.60 21.08 0.06
CA ASP A 222 10.18 22.43 0.51
C ASP A 222 11.15 23.09 1.53
N HIS A 223 12.31 22.48 1.82
CA HIS A 223 13.33 23.07 2.71
C HIS A 223 14.01 24.33 2.15
N SER A 224 13.79 24.65 0.88
CA SER A 224 14.30 25.86 0.22
C SER A 224 13.89 27.15 0.94
N LEU A 225 12.78 27.14 1.69
CA LEU A 225 12.31 28.29 2.48
C LEU A 225 13.28 28.70 3.60
N TYR A 226 14.11 27.77 4.09
CA TYR A 226 15.03 28.01 5.20
C TYR A 226 16.44 28.41 4.74
N VAL A 227 16.70 28.42 3.43
CA VAL A 227 17.99 28.82 2.85
C VAL A 227 18.10 30.34 2.91
N MET A 228 19.00 30.83 3.78
CA MET A 228 19.24 32.25 4.03
C MET A 228 20.73 32.55 3.83
N THR A 229 21.04 33.66 3.16
CA THR A 229 22.43 34.06 2.87
C THR A 229 22.81 35.22 3.78
N LEU A 230 23.74 34.99 4.71
CA LEU A 230 24.28 36.05 5.55
C LEU A 230 25.56 36.60 4.91
N SER A 231 25.55 37.89 4.57
CA SER A 231 26.56 38.59 3.76
C SER A 231 28.00 38.51 4.29
N TYR A 232 28.17 38.25 5.59
CA TYR A 232 29.48 38.24 6.26
C TYR A 232 30.14 36.86 6.28
N ILE A 233 29.49 35.79 5.79
CA ILE A 233 29.99 34.40 5.89
C ILE A 233 29.58 33.61 4.66
N GLN A 234 30.50 33.47 3.70
CA GLN A 234 30.34 32.47 2.63
C GLN A 234 31.11 31.21 3.03
N PRO A 235 30.43 30.10 3.37
CA PRO A 235 31.10 28.82 3.49
C PRO A 235 31.53 28.35 2.09
N ASP A 236 32.80 27.95 1.95
CA ASP A 236 33.30 27.29 0.74
C ASP A 236 32.59 25.93 0.61
N THR A 237 31.60 25.82 -0.28
CA THR A 237 30.76 24.62 -0.44
C THR A 237 31.39 23.50 -1.27
N SER A 238 32.72 23.51 -1.47
CA SER A 238 33.38 22.49 -2.29
C SER A 238 33.87 21.32 -1.43
N ASN A 239 33.12 20.21 -1.50
CA ASN A 239 33.43 18.85 -1.03
C ASN A 239 33.16 18.54 0.46
N ALA A 240 31.88 18.41 0.82
CA ALA A 240 31.48 17.79 2.08
C ALA A 240 31.87 16.30 2.11
N ALA A 241 33.04 16.00 2.68
CA ALA A 241 33.32 14.66 3.18
C ALA A 241 32.54 14.47 4.49
N ILE A 242 31.65 13.47 4.52
CA ILE A 242 30.98 13.02 5.73
C ILE A 242 32.04 12.36 6.62
N ILE A 243 32.55 13.10 7.60
CA ILE A 243 33.44 12.56 8.63
C ILE A 243 32.61 12.13 9.85
N ASP A 244 32.90 10.92 10.28
CA ASP A 244 32.45 10.23 11.49
C ASP A 244 33.00 10.94 12.75
N PHE A 245 32.29 11.95 13.26
CA PHE A 245 32.65 12.60 14.53
C PHE A 245 31.66 12.26 15.66
N ASN A 246 32.20 11.77 16.78
CA ASN A 246 31.66 11.56 18.14
C ASN A 246 30.15 11.35 18.36
N LYS A 247 29.40 10.71 17.44
CA LYS A 247 28.07 10.12 17.75
C LYS A 247 28.09 9.36 19.09
N LYS A 248 29.23 8.71 19.34
CA LYS A 248 29.58 8.03 20.57
C LYS A 248 29.56 8.92 21.83
N GLU A 249 30.10 10.14 21.82
CA GLU A 249 30.16 10.99 23.02
C GLU A 249 28.79 11.59 23.37
N ASP A 250 28.00 11.98 22.38
CA ASP A 250 26.63 12.47 22.61
C ASP A 250 25.74 11.36 23.19
N ILE A 251 25.87 10.13 22.67
CA ILE A 251 25.22 8.94 23.23
C ILE A 251 25.71 8.70 24.66
N ARG A 252 27.01 8.83 24.92
CA ARG A 252 27.58 8.67 26.26
C ARG A 252 27.01 9.67 27.25
N HIS A 253 26.83 10.93 26.87
CA HIS A 253 26.19 11.95 27.72
C HIS A 253 24.74 11.56 28.07
N ILE A 254 23.96 11.09 27.09
CA ILE A 254 22.60 10.60 27.33
C ILE A 254 22.61 9.36 28.23
N LEU A 255 23.49 8.40 27.99
CA LEU A 255 23.63 7.20 28.82
C LEU A 255 24.00 7.58 30.25
N SER A 256 24.92 8.52 30.46
CA SER A 256 25.29 9.01 31.79
C SER A 256 24.11 9.67 32.53
N MET A 257 23.36 10.53 31.83
CA MET A 257 22.15 11.17 32.37
C MET A 257 21.05 10.15 32.67
N LEU A 258 20.83 9.20 31.76
CA LEU A 258 19.85 8.13 31.92
C LEU A 258 20.22 7.23 33.10
N LYS A 259 21.48 6.81 33.22
CA LYS A 259 21.99 6.03 34.36
C LYS A 259 21.72 6.74 35.68
N SER A 260 22.10 8.01 35.78
CA SER A 260 21.90 8.81 37.01
C SER A 260 20.42 8.88 37.40
N ASN A 261 19.52 9.01 36.43
CA ASN A 261 18.09 9.04 36.66
C ASN A 261 17.54 7.65 37.02
N LEU A 262 17.84 6.62 36.23
CA LEU A 262 17.32 5.26 36.44
C LEU A 262 17.69 4.69 37.81
N LEU A 263 18.90 4.98 38.31
CA LEU A 263 19.35 4.52 39.64
C LEU A 263 18.56 5.14 40.81
N LEU A 264 17.84 6.23 40.59
CA LEU A 264 16.99 6.88 41.60
C LEU A 264 15.54 6.38 41.57
N VAL A 265 15.15 5.63 40.53
CA VAL A 265 13.81 5.06 40.42
C VAL A 265 13.69 3.90 41.41
N ASN A 266 12.84 4.08 42.43
CA ASN A 266 12.52 3.03 43.39
C ASN A 266 11.13 2.42 43.11
N LEU A 267 10.84 1.30 43.80
CA LEU A 267 9.58 0.57 43.61
C LEU A 267 8.34 1.45 43.86
N THR A 268 8.40 2.36 44.85
CA THR A 268 7.27 3.25 45.15
C THR A 268 6.98 4.19 43.98
N MET A 269 8.00 4.83 43.42
CA MET A 269 7.85 5.69 42.24
C MET A 269 7.31 4.90 41.04
N TRP A 270 7.83 3.69 40.82
CA TRP A 270 7.38 2.81 39.74
C TRP A 270 5.90 2.43 39.87
N MET A 271 5.44 2.12 41.08
CA MET A 271 4.03 1.83 41.35
C MET A 271 3.15 3.07 41.21
N ASP A 272 3.62 4.24 41.63
CA ASP A 272 2.89 5.50 41.43
C ASP A 272 2.67 5.82 39.94
N TRP A 273 3.62 5.45 39.06
CA TRP A 273 3.50 5.66 37.62
C TRP A 273 2.42 4.79 36.97
N PHE A 274 1.99 3.69 37.61
CA PHE A 274 0.87 2.88 37.14
C PHE A 274 -0.47 3.65 37.22
N GLU A 275 -0.63 4.49 38.24
CA GLU A 275 -1.85 5.29 38.44
C GLU A 275 -1.88 6.54 37.55
N MET A 276 -0.74 6.92 36.97
CA MET A 276 -0.62 8.08 36.10
C MET A 276 -1.05 7.76 34.67
N LYS A 277 -2.20 8.29 34.25
CA LYS A 277 -2.61 8.22 32.84
C LYS A 277 -1.69 9.08 31.97
N TRP A 278 -1.13 8.48 30.93
CA TRP A 278 -0.35 9.20 29.93
C TRP A 278 -1.29 9.78 28.87
N LYS A 279 -1.27 11.10 28.67
CA LYS A 279 -1.99 11.73 27.56
C LYS A 279 -1.02 11.84 26.39
N SER A 280 -1.04 10.84 25.50
CA SER A 280 -0.35 10.94 24.22
C SER A 280 -0.88 12.17 23.46
N THR A 281 0.04 13.03 22.99
CA THR A 281 -0.29 14.23 22.21
C THR A 281 -0.92 13.92 20.84
N ASN A 282 -0.84 12.66 20.37
CA ASN A 282 -1.30 12.25 19.04
C ASN A 282 -2.28 11.07 19.03
N ARG A 283 -2.68 10.54 20.20
CA ARG A 283 -3.68 9.46 20.30
C ARG A 283 -4.68 9.81 21.39
N GLU A 284 -5.88 10.25 21.00
CA GLU A 284 -6.98 10.56 21.92
C GLU A 284 -7.58 9.31 22.61
N SER A 285 -7.10 8.10 22.29
CA SER A 285 -7.69 6.84 22.72
C SER A 285 -6.81 5.94 23.62
N THR A 286 -5.57 6.29 23.97
CA THR A 286 -4.76 5.36 24.78
C THR A 286 -5.07 5.46 26.28
N THR A 287 -5.50 4.34 26.87
CA THR A 287 -5.63 4.11 28.32
C THR A 287 -4.28 3.84 29.00
N GLU A 288 -3.17 4.02 28.28
CA GLU A 288 -1.83 3.69 28.72
C GLU A 288 -1.42 4.54 29.93
N ASN A 289 -0.82 3.88 30.92
CA ASN A 289 -0.22 4.55 32.06
C ASN A 289 1.28 4.82 31.81
N MET A 290 1.85 5.75 32.59
CA MET A 290 3.26 6.14 32.48
C MET A 290 4.20 4.94 32.65
N GLN A 291 3.86 4.00 33.54
CA GLN A 291 4.65 2.80 33.78
C GLN A 291 4.76 1.92 32.53
N GLN A 292 3.64 1.71 31.82
CA GLN A 292 3.60 0.96 30.58
C GLN A 292 4.44 1.63 29.50
N VAL A 293 4.26 2.94 29.29
CA VAL A 293 5.02 3.70 28.28
C VAL A 293 6.53 3.63 28.54
N ILE A 294 6.95 3.83 29.80
CA ILE A 294 8.37 3.73 30.17
C ILE A 294 8.87 2.29 30.03
N GLY A 295 8.08 1.29 30.44
CA GLY A 295 8.47 -0.12 30.35
C GLY A 295 8.65 -0.59 28.92
N GLU A 296 7.77 -0.19 28.00
CA GLU A 296 7.89 -0.50 26.57
C GLU A 296 9.11 0.18 25.93
N LEU A 297 9.34 1.46 26.24
CA LEU A 297 10.54 2.16 25.80
C LEU A 297 11.82 1.54 26.39
N ALA A 298 11.79 1.11 27.65
CA ALA A 298 12.89 0.41 28.28
C ALA A 298 13.20 -0.91 27.57
N TYR A 299 12.17 -1.67 27.19
CA TYR A 299 12.35 -2.88 26.38
C TYR A 299 13.00 -2.56 25.04
N LEU A 300 12.48 -1.57 24.30
CA LEU A 300 13.02 -1.18 22.99
C LEU A 300 14.48 -0.72 23.07
N CYS A 301 14.81 0.17 24.03
CA CYS A 301 16.18 0.63 24.24
C CYS A 301 17.12 -0.50 24.63
N LYS A 302 16.67 -1.43 25.48
CA LYS A 302 17.46 -2.60 25.91
C LYS A 302 17.78 -3.52 24.72
N GLU A 303 16.80 -3.84 23.87
CA GLU A 303 17.03 -4.64 22.66
C GLU A 303 18.00 -3.94 21.69
N LYS A 304 17.84 -2.63 21.47
CA LYS A 304 18.75 -1.84 20.63
C LYS A 304 20.17 -1.81 21.20
N LEU A 305 20.33 -1.58 22.50
CA LEU A 305 21.64 -1.59 23.15
C LEU A 305 22.33 -2.96 23.11
N HIS A 306 21.58 -4.07 23.18
CA HIS A 306 22.15 -5.40 23.00
C HIS A 306 22.67 -5.64 21.58
N ASN A 307 21.97 -5.11 20.57
CA ASN A 307 22.34 -5.27 19.17
C ASN A 307 23.49 -4.33 18.75
N ILE A 308 23.77 -3.30 19.53
CA ILE A 308 24.77 -2.27 19.23
C ILE A 308 25.97 -2.45 20.16
N SER A 309 27.13 -2.78 19.59
CA SER A 309 28.39 -2.85 20.35
C SER A 309 28.90 -1.45 20.71
N LEU A 310 28.39 -0.89 21.81
CA LEU A 310 28.93 0.32 22.43
C LEU A 310 29.89 -0.05 23.57
N ASP A 311 31.15 0.33 23.46
CA ASP A 311 32.19 0.08 24.46
C ASP A 311 32.14 1.11 25.62
N PHE A 312 30.97 1.29 26.24
CA PHE A 312 30.79 2.20 27.36
C PHE A 312 30.42 1.46 28.66
N PRO A 313 31.09 1.75 29.78
CA PRO A 313 30.79 1.09 31.06
C PRO A 313 29.37 1.38 31.58
N GLU A 314 28.75 2.47 31.15
CA GLU A 314 27.36 2.82 31.49
C GLU A 314 26.35 1.84 30.88
N VAL A 315 26.66 1.22 29.74
CA VAL A 315 25.72 0.39 28.97
C VAL A 315 25.31 -0.85 29.76
N GLU A 316 26.26 -1.58 30.36
CA GLU A 316 25.95 -2.79 31.14
C GLU A 316 25.05 -2.47 32.34
N VAL A 317 25.33 -1.36 33.03
CA VAL A 317 24.51 -0.90 34.17
C VAL A 317 23.10 -0.55 33.71
N ILE A 318 22.96 0.19 32.60
CA ILE A 318 21.67 0.57 32.04
C ILE A 318 20.91 -0.67 31.58
N ILE A 319 21.52 -1.60 30.84
CA ILE A 319 20.88 -2.86 30.42
C ILE A 319 20.36 -3.63 31.63
N THR A 320 21.14 -3.72 32.70
CA THR A 320 20.74 -4.41 33.94
C THR A 320 19.49 -3.77 34.55
N VAL A 321 19.48 -2.43 34.65
CA VAL A 321 18.34 -1.67 35.20
C VAL A 321 17.13 -1.71 34.27
N LEU A 322 17.31 -1.59 32.95
CA LEU A 322 16.23 -1.70 31.98
C LEU A 322 15.61 -3.09 32.00
N THR A 323 16.39 -4.15 32.21
CA THR A 323 15.88 -5.53 32.28
C THR A 323 14.87 -5.72 33.42
N SER A 324 15.00 -5.00 34.54
CA SER A 324 14.07 -5.12 35.66
C SER A 324 12.77 -4.31 35.48
N MET A 325 12.74 -3.33 34.57
CA MET A 325 11.58 -2.47 34.30
C MET A 325 10.98 -2.66 32.91
N ALA A 326 11.66 -3.37 32.01
CA ALA A 326 11.24 -3.58 30.65
C ALA A 326 9.92 -4.37 30.59
N ILE A 327 8.96 -3.79 29.89
CA ILE A 327 7.69 -4.43 29.56
C ILE A 327 7.76 -4.70 28.07
N LYS A 328 7.68 -5.97 27.66
CA LYS A 328 7.63 -6.32 26.24
C LYS A 328 6.37 -5.66 25.65
N PRO A 329 6.48 -4.80 24.62
CA PRO A 329 5.30 -4.22 24.00
C PRO A 329 4.42 -5.35 23.46
N TYR A 330 3.11 -5.20 23.61
CA TYR A 330 2.17 -6.16 23.05
C TYR A 330 2.33 -6.17 21.53
N ASN A 331 2.79 -7.30 20.97
CA ASN A 331 2.75 -7.47 19.53
C ASN A 331 1.26 -7.53 19.13
N GLU A 332 0.87 -6.76 18.11
CA GLU A 332 -0.48 -6.78 17.56
C GLU A 332 -0.92 -8.23 17.23
N ASP A 333 0.01 -9.07 16.76
CA ASP A 333 -0.26 -10.47 16.49
C ASP A 333 -0.50 -11.30 17.78
N GLU A 334 0.15 -10.94 18.88
CA GLU A 334 -0.09 -11.57 20.20
C GLU A 334 -1.40 -11.09 20.83
N GLU A 335 -1.81 -9.84 20.59
CA GLU A 335 -3.12 -9.30 21.02
C GLU A 335 -4.23 -10.03 20.27
N ILE A 336 -4.12 -10.10 18.94
CA ILE A 336 -5.05 -10.83 18.08
C ILE A 336 -5.20 -12.29 18.51
N GLN A 337 -4.10 -12.98 18.84
CA GLN A 337 -4.15 -14.38 19.29
C GLN A 337 -4.81 -14.56 20.66
N LYS A 338 -4.74 -13.56 21.55
CA LYS A 338 -5.33 -13.62 22.90
C LYS A 338 -6.78 -13.16 22.94
N THR A 339 -7.19 -12.31 21.99
CA THR A 339 -8.56 -11.84 21.90
C THR A 339 -9.45 -12.91 21.28
N GLU A 340 -10.07 -13.74 22.11
CA GLU A 340 -11.08 -14.73 21.66
C GLU A 340 -12.49 -14.11 21.52
N ASN A 341 -12.68 -12.87 22.01
CA ASN A 341 -13.98 -12.20 22.04
C ASN A 341 -14.29 -11.49 20.71
N LEU A 342 -15.31 -11.97 20.00
CA LEU A 342 -15.76 -11.41 18.72
C LEU A 342 -16.20 -9.93 18.82
N VAL A 343 -16.78 -9.51 19.94
CA VAL A 343 -17.22 -8.12 20.16
C VAL A 343 -16.03 -7.17 20.18
N GLU A 344 -14.95 -7.57 20.86
CA GLU A 344 -13.72 -6.78 20.97
C GLU A 344 -13.01 -6.69 19.61
N ILE A 345 -12.95 -7.80 18.87
CA ILE A 345 -12.40 -7.82 17.51
C ILE A 345 -13.20 -6.87 16.59
N LEU A 346 -14.54 -6.93 16.63
CA LEU A 346 -15.38 -6.04 15.81
C LEU A 346 -15.16 -4.57 16.15
N GLN A 347 -14.97 -4.23 17.43
CA GLN A 347 -14.68 -2.87 17.85
C GLN A 347 -13.31 -2.40 17.33
N LYS A 348 -12.29 -3.26 17.35
CA LYS A 348 -10.95 -2.98 16.81
C LYS A 348 -10.96 -2.81 15.29
N VAL A 349 -11.70 -3.64 14.55
CA VAL A 349 -11.85 -3.50 13.09
C VAL A 349 -12.51 -2.17 12.73
N ARG A 350 -13.53 -1.76 13.48
CA ARG A 350 -14.28 -0.51 13.27
C ARG A 350 -13.59 0.75 13.80
N ASP A 351 -12.45 0.63 14.48
CA ASP A 351 -11.71 1.79 14.99
C ASP A 351 -11.18 2.64 13.81
N GLY A 352 -11.67 3.88 13.71
CA GLY A 352 -11.28 4.82 12.68
C GLY A 352 -9.82 5.26 12.75
N SER A 353 -9.16 5.06 13.90
CA SER A 353 -7.74 5.38 14.10
C SER A 353 -6.79 4.27 13.62
N LEU A 354 -7.31 3.07 13.33
CA LEU A 354 -6.49 1.94 12.90
C LEU A 354 -5.95 2.13 11.48
N GLN A 355 -4.67 1.81 11.29
CA GLN A 355 -4.03 1.78 9.97
C GLN A 355 -4.61 0.64 9.12
N PRO A 356 -4.62 0.76 7.77
CA PRO A 356 -5.18 -0.26 6.88
C PRO A 356 -4.61 -1.67 7.09
N MET A 357 -3.30 -1.80 7.29
CA MET A 357 -2.63 -3.09 7.51
C MET A 357 -3.01 -3.74 8.84
N SER A 358 -3.13 -2.95 9.89
CA SER A 358 -3.63 -3.41 11.19
C SER A 358 -5.09 -3.86 11.05
N ARG A 359 -5.95 -3.06 10.39
CA ARG A 359 -7.37 -3.39 10.21
C ARG A 359 -7.54 -4.69 9.44
N LYS A 360 -6.70 -4.92 8.45
CA LYS A 360 -6.60 -6.17 7.69
C LYS A 360 -6.33 -7.37 8.61
N LYS A 361 -5.33 -7.29 9.51
CA LYS A 361 -5.02 -8.38 10.46
C LYS A 361 -6.20 -8.71 11.38
N TRP A 362 -6.87 -7.71 11.93
CA TRP A 362 -8.06 -7.91 12.76
C TRP A 362 -9.24 -8.50 11.99
N LEU A 363 -9.40 -8.14 10.72
CA LEU A 363 -10.42 -8.73 9.84
C LEU A 363 -10.14 -10.21 9.56
N ILE A 364 -8.88 -10.58 9.35
CA ILE A 364 -8.46 -11.99 9.20
C ILE A 364 -8.70 -12.78 10.50
N ALA A 365 -8.41 -12.18 11.66
CA ALA A 365 -8.70 -12.79 12.96
C ALA A 365 -10.19 -13.07 13.13
N MET A 366 -11.06 -12.11 12.77
CA MET A 366 -12.51 -12.28 12.77
C MET A 366 -12.95 -13.45 11.87
N LEU A 367 -12.38 -13.58 10.67
CA LEU A 367 -12.69 -14.68 9.74
C LEU A 367 -12.14 -16.03 10.19
N SER A 368 -11.11 -16.03 11.04
CA SER A 368 -10.52 -17.25 11.60
C SER A 368 -11.39 -17.86 12.70
N ILE A 369 -12.25 -17.06 13.36
CA ILE A 369 -13.24 -17.56 14.32
C ILE A 369 -14.33 -18.36 13.60
N PRO A 370 -14.53 -19.64 13.92
CA PRO A 370 -15.58 -20.45 13.32
C PRO A 370 -16.96 -19.82 13.50
N LYS A 371 -17.78 -19.83 12.45
CA LYS A 371 -19.15 -19.27 12.43
C LYS A 371 -19.25 -17.76 12.67
N SER A 372 -18.16 -16.98 12.59
CA SER A 372 -18.21 -15.52 12.78
C SER A 372 -19.21 -14.81 11.87
N LEU A 373 -19.32 -15.25 10.61
CA LEU A 373 -20.29 -14.69 9.64
C LEU A 373 -21.76 -15.06 9.91
N THR A 374 -22.06 -15.84 10.95
CA THR A 374 -23.46 -16.06 11.36
C THR A 374 -24.08 -14.82 12.02
N GLU A 375 -23.24 -13.93 12.56
CA GLU A 375 -23.65 -12.66 13.14
C GLU A 375 -23.72 -11.56 12.08
N ASN A 376 -24.83 -10.84 12.02
CA ASN A 376 -25.08 -9.79 11.02
C ASN A 376 -24.02 -8.66 11.07
N ASP A 377 -23.50 -8.36 12.26
CA ASP A 377 -22.48 -7.33 12.46
C ASP A 377 -21.11 -7.70 11.88
N CYS A 378 -20.75 -8.98 11.88
CA CYS A 378 -19.54 -9.47 11.21
C CYS A 378 -19.66 -9.33 9.69
N PHE A 379 -20.83 -9.66 9.13
CA PHE A 379 -21.03 -9.51 7.69
C PHE A 379 -21.01 -8.05 7.24
N LYS A 380 -21.60 -7.12 8.02
CA LYS A 380 -21.46 -5.68 7.78
C LYS A 380 -20.01 -5.22 7.79
N CYS A 381 -19.19 -5.74 8.72
CA CYS A 381 -17.75 -5.45 8.73
C CYS A 381 -17.07 -5.94 7.44
N VAL A 382 -17.43 -7.11 6.91
CA VAL A 382 -16.92 -7.58 5.61
C VAL A 382 -17.40 -6.68 4.46
N GLU A 383 -18.64 -6.20 4.49
CA GLU A 383 -19.19 -5.29 3.48
C GLU A 383 -18.45 -3.94 3.44
N GLU A 384 -18.11 -3.40 4.62
CA GLU A 384 -17.42 -2.11 4.77
C GLU A 384 -15.92 -2.20 4.52
N PHE A 385 -15.27 -3.26 5.02
CA PHE A 385 -13.80 -3.35 5.10
C PHE A 385 -13.21 -4.50 4.29
N GLY A 386 -14.03 -5.31 3.61
CA GLY A 386 -13.58 -6.46 2.83
C GLY A 386 -12.61 -6.10 1.70
N SER A 387 -12.58 -4.85 1.24
CA SER A 387 -11.60 -4.37 0.27
C SER A 387 -10.14 -4.41 0.74
N TYR A 388 -9.90 -4.55 2.05
CA TYR A 388 -8.55 -4.72 2.59
C TYR A 388 -8.03 -6.16 2.44
N LEU A 389 -8.90 -7.13 2.13
CA LEU A 389 -8.53 -8.51 1.82
C LEU A 389 -8.09 -8.59 0.36
N ASN A 390 -6.78 -8.57 0.15
CA ASN A 390 -6.19 -8.48 -1.19
C ASN A 390 -5.31 -9.68 -1.55
N ASP A 391 -5.09 -10.61 -0.60
CA ASP A 391 -4.33 -11.84 -0.83
C ASP A 391 -5.25 -13.03 -1.18
N CYS A 392 -4.71 -13.98 -1.93
CA CYS A 392 -5.36 -15.23 -2.30
C CYS A 392 -5.82 -16.02 -1.07
N GLU A 393 -4.94 -16.19 -0.08
CA GLU A 393 -5.23 -17.02 1.10
C GLU A 393 -6.35 -16.41 1.96
N GLU A 394 -6.38 -15.09 2.07
CA GLU A 394 -7.37 -14.34 2.84
C GLU A 394 -8.77 -14.41 2.21
N LEU A 395 -8.83 -14.30 0.89
CA LEU A 395 -10.08 -14.41 0.14
C LEU A 395 -10.59 -15.85 0.07
N LEU A 396 -9.69 -16.82 0.06
CA LEU A 396 -10.07 -18.23 0.23
C LEU A 396 -10.69 -18.45 1.61
N LEU A 397 -10.08 -17.94 2.67
CA LEU A 397 -10.66 -18.02 4.01
C LEU A 397 -12.07 -17.40 4.03
N LEU A 398 -12.25 -16.22 3.43
CA LEU A 398 -13.58 -15.60 3.32
C LEU A 398 -14.57 -16.48 2.54
N LEU A 399 -14.17 -17.02 1.38
CA LEU A 399 -15.01 -17.93 0.58
C LEU A 399 -15.43 -19.15 1.38
N GLU A 400 -14.50 -19.75 2.11
CA GLU A 400 -14.77 -20.94 2.92
C GLU A 400 -15.80 -20.65 4.00
N ARG A 401 -15.68 -19.50 4.69
CA ARG A 401 -16.63 -19.09 5.73
C ARG A 401 -18.01 -18.77 5.16
N VAL A 402 -18.09 -18.17 3.97
CA VAL A 402 -19.37 -17.95 3.30
C VAL A 402 -19.98 -19.27 2.82
N ALA A 403 -19.18 -20.17 2.26
CA ALA A 403 -19.66 -21.49 1.85
C ALA A 403 -20.20 -22.29 3.04
N GLU A 404 -19.52 -22.25 4.19
CA GLU A 404 -20.01 -22.83 5.45
C GLU A 404 -21.33 -22.19 5.90
N LEU A 405 -21.48 -20.87 5.78
CA LEU A 405 -22.72 -20.17 6.14
C LEU A 405 -23.91 -20.59 5.25
N ILE A 406 -23.66 -20.77 3.95
CA ILE A 406 -24.68 -21.18 2.97
C ILE A 406 -25.05 -22.66 3.16
N THR A 407 -24.06 -23.53 3.37
CA THR A 407 -24.29 -24.98 3.51
C THR A 407 -24.89 -25.37 4.87
N ASN A 408 -24.48 -24.73 5.96
CA ASN A 408 -24.91 -25.08 7.32
C ASN A 408 -26.25 -24.46 7.76
N LYS A 409 -26.90 -23.66 6.91
CA LYS A 409 -28.28 -23.18 7.15
C LYS A 409 -29.32 -23.90 6.28
N PRO A 410 -29.62 -25.20 6.51
CA PRO A 410 -30.80 -25.82 5.94
C PRO A 410 -31.99 -25.77 6.93
N THR A 411 -33.19 -25.55 6.38
CA THR A 411 -34.52 -25.78 6.96
C THR A 411 -35.02 -24.85 8.07
N LEU A 412 -35.55 -23.67 7.70
CA LEU A 412 -36.67 -23.08 8.42
C LEU A 412 -37.85 -22.96 7.44
N HIS A 413 -38.73 -23.96 7.47
CA HIS A 413 -40.02 -23.94 6.78
C HIS A 413 -41.00 -23.03 7.52
N SER A 414 -40.89 -21.71 7.33
CA SER A 414 -41.95 -20.71 7.56
C SER A 414 -41.39 -19.35 7.14
N ALA A 415 -42.27 -18.40 6.76
CA ALA A 415 -42.13 -16.96 6.41
C ALA A 415 -40.73 -16.25 6.31
N ASP A 416 -39.69 -16.69 7.00
CA ASP A 416 -38.32 -16.16 6.97
C ASP A 416 -37.48 -16.63 5.76
N SER A 417 -38.01 -17.51 4.90
CA SER A 417 -37.27 -18.05 3.74
C SER A 417 -36.93 -16.99 2.68
N GLU A 418 -37.81 -16.01 2.45
CA GLU A 418 -37.54 -14.92 1.52
C GLU A 418 -36.47 -13.96 2.06
N ASN A 419 -36.52 -13.64 3.35
CA ASN A 419 -35.53 -12.78 3.99
C ASN A 419 -34.14 -13.42 3.98
N TYR A 420 -34.07 -14.71 4.31
CA TYR A 420 -32.82 -15.46 4.24
C TYR A 420 -32.26 -15.53 2.81
N SER A 421 -33.13 -15.76 1.82
CA SER A 421 -32.72 -15.78 0.42
C SER A 421 -32.14 -14.43 -0.03
N ASN A 422 -32.71 -13.31 0.43
CA ASN A 422 -32.21 -11.97 0.14
C ASN A 422 -30.88 -11.67 0.85
N GLU A 423 -30.70 -12.15 2.09
CA GLU A 423 -29.41 -12.03 2.80
C GLU A 423 -28.31 -12.81 2.10
N VAL A 424 -28.58 -14.05 1.70
CA VAL A 424 -27.62 -14.88 0.95
C VAL A 424 -27.24 -14.22 -0.38
N GLU A 425 -28.21 -13.64 -1.10
CA GLU A 425 -27.91 -12.87 -2.32
C GLU A 425 -27.06 -11.63 -2.04
N LYS A 426 -27.34 -10.91 -0.96
CA LYS A 426 -26.52 -9.77 -0.54
C LYS A 426 -25.08 -10.23 -0.25
N ILE A 427 -24.90 -11.35 0.44
CA ILE A 427 -23.60 -11.95 0.73
C ILE A 427 -22.84 -12.27 -0.56
N LYS A 428 -23.50 -12.95 -1.51
CA LYS A 428 -22.91 -13.28 -2.82
C LYS A 428 -22.45 -12.03 -3.56
N ARG A 429 -23.27 -10.97 -3.60
CA ARG A 429 -22.94 -9.71 -4.27
C ARG A 429 -21.76 -8.99 -3.61
N THR A 430 -21.70 -8.94 -2.28
CA THR A 430 -20.56 -8.35 -1.56
C THR A 430 -19.27 -9.10 -1.83
N LEU A 431 -19.33 -10.43 -1.81
CA LEU A 431 -18.18 -11.27 -2.10
C LEU A 431 -17.67 -11.02 -3.53
N LEU A 432 -18.55 -11.04 -4.53
CA LEU A 432 -18.18 -10.71 -5.92
C LEU A 432 -17.56 -9.31 -6.05
N LYS A 433 -18.06 -8.32 -5.31
CA LYS A 433 -17.48 -6.97 -5.28
C LYS A 433 -16.05 -6.98 -4.74
N ILE A 434 -15.78 -7.69 -3.65
CA ILE A 434 -14.43 -7.82 -3.08
C ILE A 434 -13.50 -8.54 -4.06
N PHE A 435 -13.93 -9.69 -4.61
CA PHE A 435 -13.19 -10.45 -5.62
C PHE A 435 -12.80 -9.61 -6.84
N SER A 436 -13.68 -8.70 -7.25
CA SER A 436 -13.46 -7.84 -8.42
C SER A 436 -12.29 -6.86 -8.27
N GLN A 437 -11.81 -6.63 -7.05
CA GLN A 437 -10.72 -5.71 -6.72
C GLN A 437 -9.34 -6.37 -6.77
N VAL A 438 -9.29 -7.70 -6.86
CA VAL A 438 -8.04 -8.48 -6.88
C VAL A 438 -7.50 -8.65 -8.30
N SER A 439 -6.20 -8.92 -8.43
CA SER A 439 -5.55 -9.16 -9.71
C SER A 439 -6.19 -10.35 -10.45
N LEU A 440 -6.12 -10.34 -11.79
CA LEU A 440 -6.69 -11.43 -12.60
C LEU A 440 -5.98 -12.77 -12.37
N GLU A 441 -4.68 -12.75 -12.12
CA GLU A 441 -3.90 -13.96 -11.83
C GLU A 441 -4.39 -14.61 -10.54
N ASP A 442 -4.58 -13.79 -9.51
CA ASP A 442 -5.01 -14.23 -8.18
C ASP A 442 -6.48 -14.66 -8.19
N GLN A 443 -7.36 -13.98 -8.94
CA GLN A 443 -8.71 -14.48 -9.21
C GLN A 443 -8.64 -15.91 -9.80
N GLY A 444 -7.78 -16.15 -10.79
CA GLY A 444 -7.58 -17.47 -11.38
C GLY A 444 -7.13 -18.53 -10.35
N LYS A 445 -6.19 -18.19 -9.47
CA LYS A 445 -5.70 -19.09 -8.41
C LYS A 445 -6.79 -19.41 -7.39
N ILE A 446 -7.50 -18.39 -6.90
CA ILE A 446 -8.58 -18.56 -5.93
C ILE A 446 -9.68 -19.45 -6.52
N MET A 447 -10.02 -19.27 -7.78
CA MET A 447 -11.01 -20.12 -8.44
C MET A 447 -10.54 -21.56 -8.61
N ALA A 448 -9.28 -21.79 -9.00
CA ALA A 448 -8.73 -23.14 -9.08
C ALA A 448 -8.79 -23.86 -7.72
N LEU A 449 -8.47 -23.16 -6.64
CA LEU A 449 -8.53 -23.68 -5.27
C LEU A 449 -9.98 -23.90 -4.79
N TYR A 450 -10.89 -23.00 -5.13
CA TYR A 450 -12.32 -23.17 -4.88
C TYR A 450 -12.85 -24.44 -5.56
N PHE A 451 -12.54 -24.66 -6.84
CA PHE A 451 -12.96 -25.86 -7.55
C PHE A 451 -12.34 -27.14 -7.01
N ALA A 452 -11.06 -27.09 -6.64
CA ALA A 452 -10.41 -28.24 -6.02
C ALA A 452 -11.12 -28.66 -4.72
N LYS A 453 -11.67 -27.70 -3.97
CA LYS A 453 -12.34 -27.95 -2.68
C LYS A 453 -13.84 -28.26 -2.80
N TYR A 454 -14.57 -27.52 -3.63
CA TYR A 454 -16.04 -27.54 -3.70
C TYR A 454 -16.60 -28.12 -5.01
N GLY A 455 -15.75 -28.44 -5.98
CA GLY A 455 -16.19 -28.93 -7.29
C GLY A 455 -17.13 -27.96 -7.99
N LEU A 456 -18.14 -28.49 -8.69
CA LEU A 456 -19.14 -27.73 -9.44
C LEU A 456 -20.33 -27.25 -8.58
N SER A 457 -20.10 -26.93 -7.31
CA SER A 457 -21.21 -26.52 -6.44
C SER A 457 -21.81 -25.18 -6.90
N HIS A 458 -23.14 -25.09 -6.93
CA HIS A 458 -23.89 -23.87 -7.23
C HIS A 458 -24.01 -22.93 -6.02
N LEU A 459 -23.14 -23.06 -5.01
CA LEU A 459 -23.27 -22.36 -3.72
C LEU A 459 -23.35 -20.85 -3.88
N PHE A 460 -22.61 -20.29 -4.84
CA PHE A 460 -22.54 -18.85 -5.08
C PHE A 460 -23.35 -18.39 -6.31
N ALA A 461 -24.18 -19.25 -6.90
CA ALA A 461 -25.09 -18.89 -7.98
C ALA A 461 -26.05 -17.76 -7.55
N THR A 462 -26.13 -16.67 -8.31
CA THR A 462 -27.05 -15.56 -8.00
C THR A 462 -28.37 -15.70 -8.75
N LYS A 463 -29.49 -15.24 -8.20
CA LYS A 463 -30.80 -15.29 -8.90
C LYS A 463 -30.81 -14.55 -10.25
N ASP A 464 -30.00 -13.50 -10.40
CA ASP A 464 -29.93 -12.67 -11.60
C ASP A 464 -28.86 -13.15 -12.60
N TYR A 465 -28.35 -14.37 -12.41
CA TYR A 465 -27.21 -14.90 -13.16
C TYR A 465 -27.38 -14.84 -14.68
N ASP A 466 -28.51 -15.34 -15.18
CA ASP A 466 -28.81 -15.37 -16.63
C ASP A 466 -28.78 -13.98 -17.23
N LYS A 467 -29.32 -13.00 -16.50
CA LYS A 467 -29.34 -11.59 -16.92
C LYS A 467 -27.93 -10.99 -16.93
N ILE A 468 -27.15 -11.23 -15.88
CA ILE A 468 -25.77 -10.73 -15.75
C ILE A 468 -24.89 -11.29 -16.87
N ILE A 469 -24.99 -12.60 -17.16
CA ILE A 469 -24.24 -13.22 -18.25
C ILE A 469 -24.72 -12.73 -19.62
N THR A 470 -26.03 -12.60 -19.83
CA THR A 470 -26.58 -12.12 -21.10
C THR A 470 -26.14 -10.68 -21.41
N GLU A 471 -26.28 -9.77 -20.44
CA GLU A 471 -25.80 -8.38 -20.59
C GLU A 471 -24.31 -8.33 -20.89
N TYR A 472 -23.54 -9.23 -20.27
CA TYR A 472 -22.12 -9.30 -20.47
C TYR A 472 -21.74 -9.87 -21.84
N LEU A 473 -22.31 -11.00 -22.27
CA LEU A 473 -22.10 -11.56 -23.61
C LEU A 473 -22.44 -10.53 -24.68
N ASN A 474 -23.55 -9.82 -24.52
CA ASN A 474 -23.91 -8.70 -25.38
C ASN A 474 -22.84 -7.61 -25.38
N LYS A 475 -22.25 -7.26 -24.23
CA LYS A 475 -21.12 -6.32 -24.17
C LYS A 475 -19.87 -6.85 -24.88
N VAL A 476 -19.53 -8.13 -24.74
CA VAL A 476 -18.35 -8.67 -25.43
C VAL A 476 -18.56 -8.71 -26.93
N VAL A 477 -19.74 -9.18 -27.39
CA VAL A 477 -20.12 -9.22 -28.81
C VAL A 477 -20.13 -7.82 -29.42
N ASN A 478 -20.57 -6.81 -28.67
CA ASN A 478 -20.65 -5.42 -29.15
C ASN A 478 -19.35 -4.61 -28.94
N SER A 479 -18.37 -5.12 -28.18
CA SER A 479 -17.10 -4.43 -27.94
C SER A 479 -16.08 -4.80 -29.02
N SER A 480 -15.66 -3.83 -29.82
CA SER A 480 -14.60 -3.99 -30.83
C SER A 480 -13.20 -4.18 -30.23
N GLU A 481 -13.05 -4.07 -28.91
CA GLU A 481 -11.78 -4.18 -28.17
C GLU A 481 -11.69 -5.54 -27.46
N GLY A 482 -11.35 -6.59 -28.23
CA GLY A 482 -11.37 -8.00 -27.83
C GLY A 482 -10.33 -8.48 -26.79
N GLY A 483 -9.85 -7.61 -25.89
CA GLY A 483 -8.83 -7.96 -24.89
C GLY A 483 -9.31 -7.87 -23.45
N GLY A 484 -9.84 -6.72 -23.05
CA GLY A 484 -10.19 -6.44 -21.64
C GLY A 484 -11.49 -7.10 -21.17
N HIS A 485 -12.44 -7.32 -22.08
CA HIS A 485 -13.74 -7.87 -21.71
C HIS A 485 -13.68 -9.38 -21.47
N VAL A 486 -12.91 -10.16 -22.25
CA VAL A 486 -12.79 -11.64 -22.15
C VAL A 486 -12.49 -12.13 -20.71
N PHE A 487 -11.85 -11.32 -19.88
CA PHE A 487 -11.52 -11.67 -18.50
C PHE A 487 -12.65 -11.39 -17.50
N GLN A 488 -13.67 -10.60 -17.86
CA GLN A 488 -14.91 -10.53 -17.10
C GLN A 488 -15.80 -11.77 -17.30
N VAL A 489 -15.56 -12.61 -18.33
CA VAL A 489 -16.12 -13.98 -18.41
C VAL A 489 -15.76 -14.74 -17.14
N GLN A 490 -14.56 -14.55 -16.58
CA GLN A 490 -14.14 -15.23 -15.35
C GLN A 490 -14.88 -14.74 -14.10
N LYS A 491 -15.44 -13.53 -14.11
CA LYS A 491 -16.20 -12.99 -12.98
C LYS A 491 -17.61 -13.58 -12.85
N CYS A 492 -18.18 -14.08 -13.95
CA CYS A 492 -19.53 -14.65 -13.98
C CYS A 492 -19.55 -16.14 -14.33
N ALA A 493 -18.61 -16.66 -15.12
CA ALA A 493 -18.70 -18.02 -15.66
C ALA A 493 -18.25 -19.14 -14.71
N ILE A 494 -17.70 -18.80 -13.55
CA ILE A 494 -16.93 -19.75 -12.76
C ILE A 494 -17.77 -20.44 -11.67
N LEU A 495 -19.01 -20.00 -11.41
CA LEU A 495 -19.82 -20.61 -10.34
C LEU A 495 -20.84 -21.66 -10.82
N GLN A 496 -21.10 -21.79 -12.12
CA GLN A 496 -22.01 -22.80 -12.68
C GLN A 496 -21.61 -23.22 -14.11
N GLN A 497 -20.49 -23.96 -14.24
CA GLN A 497 -19.89 -24.26 -15.54
C GLN A 497 -20.73 -25.16 -16.47
N ASP A 498 -21.52 -26.10 -15.95
CA ASP A 498 -22.25 -27.06 -16.78
C ASP A 498 -23.40 -26.41 -17.57
N GLU A 499 -24.16 -25.51 -16.93
CA GLU A 499 -25.29 -24.78 -17.53
C GLU A 499 -24.80 -23.77 -18.57
N ILE A 500 -23.71 -23.04 -18.31
CA ILE A 500 -23.15 -22.10 -19.30
C ILE A 500 -22.71 -22.82 -20.56
N PHE A 501 -22.08 -23.99 -20.39
CA PHE A 501 -21.50 -24.70 -21.51
C PHE A 501 -22.60 -25.27 -22.42
N GLN A 502 -23.63 -25.90 -21.83
CA GLN A 502 -24.69 -26.55 -22.59
C GLN A 502 -25.81 -25.59 -23.03
N GLU A 503 -26.20 -24.64 -22.19
CA GLU A 503 -27.37 -23.78 -22.44
C GLU A 503 -27.02 -22.45 -23.11
N MET A 504 -25.75 -22.02 -23.04
CA MET A 504 -25.33 -20.72 -23.58
C MET A 504 -24.23 -20.81 -24.63
N LEU A 505 -23.06 -21.35 -24.32
CA LEU A 505 -21.90 -21.31 -25.22
C LEU A 505 -22.16 -22.11 -26.50
N LEU A 506 -22.70 -23.33 -26.40
CA LEU A 506 -22.98 -24.14 -27.58
C LEU A 506 -24.12 -23.59 -28.46
N PRO A 507 -25.28 -23.16 -27.92
CA PRO A 507 -26.32 -22.51 -28.71
C PRO A 507 -25.86 -21.20 -29.37
N ASN A 508 -25.14 -20.34 -28.62
CA ASN A 508 -24.63 -19.08 -29.17
C ASN A 508 -23.53 -19.30 -30.21
N LEU A 509 -22.65 -20.28 -30.01
CA LEU A 509 -21.64 -20.65 -31.01
C LEU A 509 -22.31 -21.07 -32.32
N LYS A 510 -23.41 -21.83 -32.25
CA LYS A 510 -24.19 -22.19 -33.43
C LYS A 510 -24.82 -20.96 -34.09
N GLU A 511 -25.45 -20.07 -33.34
CA GLU A 511 -26.03 -18.83 -33.87
C GLU A 511 -24.96 -17.92 -34.50
N PHE A 512 -23.80 -17.77 -33.87
CA PHE A 512 -22.68 -16.98 -34.39
C PHE A 512 -22.08 -17.59 -35.66
N LEU A 513 -22.06 -18.91 -35.77
CA LEU A 513 -21.66 -19.60 -37.00
C LEU A 513 -22.68 -19.36 -38.14
N GLU A 514 -23.99 -19.45 -37.85
CA GLU A 514 -25.06 -19.19 -38.83
C GLU A 514 -25.03 -17.74 -39.32
N ASN A 515 -24.74 -16.79 -38.43
CA ASN A 515 -24.60 -15.37 -38.76
C ASN A 515 -23.20 -14.98 -39.29
N LYS A 516 -22.27 -15.94 -39.41
CA LYS A 516 -20.88 -15.71 -39.84
C LYS A 516 -20.13 -14.65 -39.01
N SER A 517 -20.48 -14.51 -37.73
CA SER A 517 -19.87 -13.56 -36.79
C SER A 517 -18.56 -14.08 -36.22
N TRP A 518 -17.53 -14.19 -37.06
CA TRP A 518 -16.26 -14.87 -36.74
C TRP A 518 -15.52 -14.32 -35.51
N ASN A 519 -15.63 -13.03 -35.20
CA ASN A 519 -15.04 -12.47 -33.98
C ASN A 519 -15.70 -13.04 -32.70
N SER A 520 -17.01 -13.26 -32.74
CA SER A 520 -17.76 -13.88 -31.65
C SER A 520 -17.46 -15.38 -31.54
N VAL A 521 -17.29 -16.06 -32.68
CA VAL A 521 -16.86 -17.47 -32.75
C VAL A 521 -15.45 -17.63 -32.16
N ASP A 522 -14.51 -16.75 -32.49
CA ASP A 522 -13.15 -16.71 -31.92
C ASP A 522 -13.15 -16.60 -30.40
N LEU A 523 -13.95 -15.66 -29.87
CA LEU A 523 -14.13 -15.46 -28.45
C LEU A 523 -14.68 -16.73 -27.76
N CYS A 524 -15.74 -17.32 -28.33
CA CYS A 524 -16.32 -18.56 -27.80
C CYS A 524 -15.27 -19.67 -27.75
N ILE A 525 -14.43 -19.82 -28.79
CA ILE A 525 -13.36 -20.82 -28.81
C ILE A 525 -12.33 -20.56 -27.70
N LYS A 526 -11.90 -19.30 -27.50
CA LYS A 526 -10.96 -18.94 -26.41
C LYS A 526 -11.55 -19.27 -25.05
N THR A 527 -12.81 -18.91 -24.81
CA THR A 527 -13.50 -19.19 -23.56
C THR A 527 -13.64 -20.70 -23.32
N ILE A 528 -14.04 -21.46 -24.34
CA ILE A 528 -14.14 -22.92 -24.29
C ILE A 528 -12.79 -23.54 -23.95
N TYR A 529 -11.71 -23.11 -24.61
CA TYR A 529 -10.37 -23.64 -24.37
C TYR A 529 -9.89 -23.36 -22.95
N GLU A 530 -10.04 -22.14 -22.44
CA GLU A 530 -9.63 -21.77 -21.08
C GLU A 530 -10.44 -22.53 -20.02
N LEU A 531 -11.75 -22.69 -20.23
CA LEU A 531 -12.60 -23.50 -19.35
C LEU A 531 -12.14 -24.95 -19.34
N ILE A 532 -11.87 -25.55 -20.49
CA ILE A 532 -11.44 -26.95 -20.56
C ILE A 532 -10.04 -27.14 -19.99
N THR A 533 -9.07 -26.28 -20.31
CA THR A 533 -7.67 -26.51 -19.91
C THR A 533 -7.43 -26.25 -18.43
N ARG A 534 -8.03 -25.19 -17.85
CA ARG A 534 -7.80 -24.82 -16.44
C ARG A 534 -8.68 -25.55 -15.43
N SER A 535 -9.82 -26.09 -15.85
CA SER A 535 -10.71 -26.81 -14.94
C SER A 535 -10.29 -28.29 -14.80
N THR A 536 -10.49 -28.86 -13.61
CA THR A 536 -10.47 -30.32 -13.38
C THR A 536 -11.81 -30.98 -13.77
N VAL A 537 -12.65 -30.25 -14.51
CA VAL A 537 -14.05 -30.60 -14.70
C VAL A 537 -14.21 -31.70 -15.74
N ASN A 538 -14.88 -32.77 -15.34
CA ASN A 538 -15.39 -33.81 -16.23
C ASN A 538 -16.62 -33.25 -16.97
N TYR A 539 -16.40 -32.66 -18.14
CA TYR A 539 -17.50 -32.31 -19.03
C TYR A 539 -18.31 -33.57 -19.37
N GLN A 540 -19.63 -33.51 -19.25
CA GLN A 540 -20.48 -34.70 -19.35
C GLN A 540 -20.54 -35.30 -20.77
N ASN A 541 -20.23 -34.52 -21.81
CA ASN A 541 -20.33 -35.00 -23.19
C ASN A 541 -19.20 -34.48 -24.11
N PRO A 542 -17.93 -34.85 -23.84
CA PRO A 542 -16.76 -34.33 -24.56
C PRO A 542 -16.82 -34.58 -26.07
N VAL A 543 -17.53 -35.63 -26.48
CA VAL A 543 -17.72 -35.97 -27.89
C VAL A 543 -18.56 -34.95 -28.64
N VAL A 544 -19.65 -34.44 -28.04
CA VAL A 544 -20.49 -33.41 -28.67
C VAL A 544 -19.71 -32.11 -28.83
N LEU A 545 -18.96 -31.72 -27.81
CA LEU A 545 -18.12 -30.53 -27.86
C LEU A 545 -17.06 -30.63 -28.95
N LEU A 546 -16.33 -31.75 -29.01
CA LEU A 546 -15.40 -32.00 -30.11
C LEU A 546 -16.15 -31.86 -31.44
N ALA A 547 -17.27 -32.55 -31.64
CA ALA A 547 -18.07 -32.45 -32.86
C ALA A 547 -18.43 -31.00 -33.25
N VAL A 548 -18.81 -30.15 -32.30
CA VAL A 548 -19.12 -28.74 -32.55
C VAL A 548 -17.87 -27.95 -32.94
N LEU A 549 -16.75 -28.14 -32.25
CA LEU A 549 -15.49 -27.49 -32.63
C LEU A 549 -15.03 -27.94 -34.04
N LEU A 550 -15.18 -29.22 -34.37
CA LEU A 550 -14.93 -29.73 -35.71
C LEU A 550 -15.81 -29.04 -36.76
N GLN A 551 -17.08 -28.81 -36.43
CA GLN A 551 -18.02 -28.09 -37.29
C GLN A 551 -17.63 -26.61 -37.48
N VAL A 552 -17.12 -25.93 -36.45
CA VAL A 552 -16.58 -24.56 -36.57
C VAL A 552 -15.44 -24.51 -37.59
N MET A 553 -14.49 -25.45 -37.50
CA MET A 553 -13.39 -25.56 -38.47
C MET A 553 -13.90 -25.79 -39.90
N GLU A 554 -14.94 -26.63 -40.06
CA GLU A 554 -15.50 -26.96 -41.37
C GLU A 554 -16.21 -25.77 -42.02
N ILE A 555 -17.08 -25.09 -41.25
CA ILE A 555 -17.80 -23.91 -41.73
C ILE A 555 -16.82 -22.79 -42.06
N GLY A 556 -15.78 -22.58 -41.23
CA GLY A 556 -14.77 -21.55 -41.50
C GLY A 556 -13.95 -21.83 -42.75
N ARG A 557 -13.66 -23.11 -43.03
CA ARG A 557 -13.03 -23.54 -44.28
C ARG A 557 -13.92 -23.33 -45.48
N GLN A 558 -15.20 -23.68 -45.38
CA GLN A 558 -16.17 -23.45 -46.45
C GLN A 558 -16.28 -21.95 -46.74
N GLU A 559 -16.40 -21.13 -45.69
CA GLU A 559 -16.46 -19.67 -45.81
C GLU A 559 -15.24 -19.15 -46.57
N MET A 560 -14.02 -19.49 -46.15
CA MET A 560 -12.79 -19.05 -46.83
C MET A 560 -12.72 -19.45 -48.32
N ARG A 561 -13.47 -20.47 -48.74
CA ARG A 561 -13.55 -20.92 -50.14
C ARG A 561 -14.58 -20.14 -50.95
N GLU A 562 -15.72 -19.82 -50.33
CA GLU A 562 -16.80 -19.04 -50.96
C GLU A 562 -16.49 -17.54 -50.97
N GLU A 563 -16.08 -16.99 -49.83
CA GLU A 563 -15.76 -15.59 -49.60
C GLU A 563 -14.62 -15.47 -48.57
N PHE A 564 -13.45 -15.00 -49.01
CA PHE A 564 -12.29 -14.92 -48.12
C PHE A 564 -12.56 -13.98 -46.92
N SER A 565 -12.59 -14.56 -45.71
CA SER A 565 -12.74 -13.85 -44.45
C SER A 565 -11.48 -13.99 -43.60
N SER A 566 -10.77 -12.89 -43.35
CA SER A 566 -9.56 -12.90 -42.52
C SER A 566 -9.85 -13.30 -41.07
N SER A 567 -11.03 -12.96 -40.56
CA SER A 567 -11.49 -13.38 -39.24
C SER A 567 -11.75 -14.89 -39.20
N ALA A 568 -12.40 -15.46 -40.23
CA ALA A 568 -12.60 -16.91 -40.31
C ALA A 568 -11.27 -17.67 -40.33
N ALA A 569 -10.30 -17.18 -41.10
CA ALA A 569 -8.95 -17.76 -41.16
C ALA A 569 -8.25 -17.74 -39.80
N SER A 570 -8.26 -16.59 -39.11
CA SER A 570 -7.66 -16.43 -37.79
C SER A 570 -8.33 -17.35 -36.75
N THR A 571 -9.66 -17.45 -36.76
CA THR A 571 -10.42 -18.32 -35.85
C THR A 571 -10.12 -19.80 -36.10
N CYS A 572 -10.03 -20.23 -37.37
CA CYS A 572 -9.63 -21.59 -37.71
C CYS A 572 -8.18 -21.90 -37.30
N GLU A 573 -7.25 -20.95 -37.44
CA GLU A 573 -5.87 -21.09 -36.99
C GLU A 573 -5.79 -21.26 -35.47
N LEU A 574 -6.51 -20.40 -34.74
CA LEU A 574 -6.61 -20.49 -33.29
C LEU A 574 -7.16 -21.85 -32.86
N LEU A 575 -8.30 -22.26 -33.42
CA LEU A 575 -8.92 -23.53 -33.08
C LEU A 575 -8.01 -24.73 -33.40
N ALA A 576 -7.29 -24.71 -34.53
CA ALA A 576 -6.33 -25.75 -34.88
C ALA A 576 -5.17 -25.86 -33.87
N SER A 577 -4.83 -24.77 -33.16
CA SER A 577 -3.82 -24.78 -32.09
C SER A 577 -4.35 -25.32 -30.75
N TYR A 578 -5.66 -25.17 -30.49
CA TYR A 578 -6.32 -25.57 -29.25
C TYR A 578 -6.87 -26.99 -29.29
N LEU A 579 -7.40 -27.42 -30.44
CA LEU A 579 -8.07 -28.71 -30.59
C LEU A 579 -7.19 -29.92 -30.24
N PRO A 580 -5.88 -29.96 -30.54
CA PRO A 580 -5.00 -31.03 -30.10
C PRO A 580 -4.96 -31.22 -28.59
N GLN A 581 -4.84 -30.12 -27.84
CA GLN A 581 -4.75 -30.15 -26.38
C GLN A 581 -6.10 -30.55 -25.75
N ILE A 582 -7.21 -30.06 -26.32
CA ILE A 582 -8.56 -30.45 -25.89
C ILE A 582 -8.80 -31.94 -26.15
N ALA A 583 -8.44 -32.43 -27.34
CA ALA A 583 -8.60 -33.83 -27.70
C ALA A 583 -7.70 -34.74 -26.86
N GLU A 584 -6.45 -34.37 -26.61
CA GLU A 584 -5.55 -35.12 -25.74
C GLU A 584 -6.12 -35.24 -24.32
N LYS A 585 -6.66 -34.14 -23.77
CA LYS A 585 -7.30 -34.17 -22.44
C LYS A 585 -8.49 -35.14 -22.39
N PHE A 586 -9.34 -35.17 -23.41
CA PHE A 586 -10.51 -36.04 -23.40
C PHE A 586 -10.23 -37.49 -23.81
N ILE A 587 -9.40 -37.70 -24.85
CA ILE A 587 -9.07 -39.02 -25.39
C ILE A 587 -7.98 -39.67 -24.55
N GLY A 588 -6.86 -38.97 -24.31
CA GLY A 588 -5.77 -39.45 -23.47
C GLY A 588 -6.18 -39.62 -22.01
N GLY A 589 -7.15 -38.84 -21.54
CA GLY A 589 -7.77 -38.98 -20.22
C GLY A 589 -8.80 -40.11 -20.11
N ASN A 590 -9.08 -40.87 -21.18
CA ASN A 590 -10.14 -41.89 -21.26
C ASN A 590 -11.55 -41.38 -20.86
N LEU A 591 -11.85 -40.11 -21.13
CA LEU A 591 -13.16 -39.49 -20.84
C LEU A 591 -14.20 -39.75 -21.94
N ILE A 592 -13.77 -40.31 -23.07
CA ILE A 592 -14.63 -40.69 -24.19
C ILE A 592 -14.66 -42.22 -24.29
N ASP A 593 -15.84 -42.83 -24.21
CA ASP A 593 -15.98 -44.27 -24.46
C ASP A 593 -15.78 -44.62 -25.94
N GLY A 594 -15.41 -45.89 -26.21
CA GLY A 594 -15.12 -46.33 -27.57
C GLY A 594 -16.30 -46.17 -28.53
N LYS A 595 -17.55 -46.28 -28.06
CA LYS A 595 -18.74 -46.11 -28.92
C LYS A 595 -18.92 -44.67 -29.36
N SER A 596 -18.67 -43.73 -28.46
CA SER A 596 -18.79 -42.30 -28.69
C SER A 596 -17.63 -41.80 -29.56
N LEU A 597 -16.43 -42.38 -29.41
CA LEU A 597 -15.32 -42.15 -30.33
C LEU A 597 -15.64 -42.64 -31.75
N GLU A 598 -16.20 -43.84 -31.90
CA GLU A 598 -16.62 -44.36 -33.21
C GLU A 598 -17.74 -43.51 -33.84
N TRP A 599 -18.68 -43.01 -33.03
CA TRP A 599 -19.69 -42.06 -33.49
C TRP A 599 -19.05 -40.77 -34.02
N LEU A 600 -18.06 -40.23 -33.31
CA LEU A 600 -17.33 -39.03 -33.72
C LEU A 600 -16.60 -39.25 -35.05
N LYS A 601 -15.90 -40.38 -35.18
CA LYS A 601 -15.22 -40.81 -36.42
C LYS A 601 -16.19 -40.96 -37.59
N ALA A 602 -17.34 -41.57 -37.35
CA ALA A 602 -18.39 -41.70 -38.37
C ALA A 602 -18.92 -40.34 -38.81
N ARG A 603 -19.08 -39.38 -37.89
CA ARG A 603 -19.53 -38.02 -38.23
C ARG A 603 -18.50 -37.26 -39.07
N ILE A 604 -17.21 -37.44 -38.75
CA ILE A 604 -16.08 -36.86 -39.49
C ILE A 604 -15.90 -37.46 -40.87
N SER A 605 -16.30 -38.72 -41.07
CA SER A 605 -16.17 -39.38 -42.37
C SER A 605 -16.93 -38.68 -43.51
N CYS A 606 -17.91 -37.84 -43.16
CA CYS A 606 -18.73 -37.01 -44.06
C CYS A 606 -18.17 -35.58 -44.28
N SER A 607 -17.04 -35.23 -43.67
CA SER A 607 -16.41 -33.90 -43.81
C SER A 607 -15.49 -33.80 -45.03
N PHE A 608 -15.04 -32.58 -45.35
CA PHE A 608 -14.07 -32.32 -46.40
C PHE A 608 -12.82 -33.22 -46.26
N PRO A 609 -12.20 -33.67 -47.37
CA PRO A 609 -11.07 -34.62 -47.32
C PRO A 609 -9.93 -34.18 -46.40
N LEU A 610 -9.62 -32.89 -46.37
CA LEU A 610 -8.60 -32.30 -45.48
C LEU A 610 -9.00 -32.35 -44.00
N SER A 611 -10.27 -32.07 -43.69
CA SER A 611 -10.83 -32.19 -42.35
C SER A 611 -10.82 -33.64 -41.89
N LYS A 612 -11.26 -34.56 -42.75
CA LYS A 612 -11.22 -36.00 -42.50
C LYS A 612 -9.83 -36.48 -42.13
N ILE A 613 -8.79 -36.08 -42.89
CA ILE A 613 -7.41 -36.51 -42.61
C ILE A 613 -6.88 -35.87 -41.33
N TYR A 614 -7.03 -34.55 -41.16
CA TYR A 614 -6.58 -33.86 -39.95
C TYR A 614 -7.19 -34.48 -38.69
N PHE A 615 -8.50 -34.76 -38.73
CA PHE A 615 -9.19 -35.34 -37.61
C PHE A 615 -8.94 -36.84 -37.42
N SER A 616 -8.71 -37.62 -38.48
CA SER A 616 -8.24 -39.01 -38.29
C SER A 616 -6.91 -39.02 -37.55
N CYS A 617 -5.98 -38.11 -37.86
CA CYS A 617 -4.72 -38.04 -37.11
C CYS A 617 -4.93 -37.65 -35.66
N LEU A 618 -5.80 -36.67 -35.43
CA LEU A 618 -6.11 -36.20 -34.10
C LEU A 618 -6.75 -37.30 -33.23
N LEU A 619 -7.66 -38.10 -33.80
CA LEU A 619 -8.44 -39.11 -33.06
C LEU A 619 -7.75 -40.47 -32.98
N ASP A 620 -6.99 -40.86 -33.99
CA ASP A 620 -6.31 -42.16 -34.06
C ASP A 620 -4.91 -42.12 -33.43
N GLY A 621 -4.43 -40.93 -33.02
CA GLY A 621 -3.07 -40.75 -32.52
C GLY A 621 -2.00 -41.00 -33.59
N ASP A 622 -2.41 -41.02 -34.86
CA ASP A 622 -1.53 -41.20 -36.00
C ASP A 622 -0.60 -39.98 -36.12
N ASP A 623 0.68 -40.24 -36.41
CA ASP A 623 1.69 -39.20 -36.59
C ASP A 623 1.22 -38.19 -37.66
N ILE A 624 0.85 -36.99 -37.19
CA ILE A 624 0.36 -35.88 -38.02
C ILE A 624 1.31 -35.63 -39.20
N TYR A 625 2.62 -35.84 -39.02
CA TYR A 625 3.61 -35.67 -40.09
C TYR A 625 3.45 -36.68 -41.22
N LYS A 626 3.15 -37.96 -40.94
CA LYS A 626 2.90 -38.98 -41.97
C LYS A 626 1.64 -38.69 -42.78
N SER A 627 0.66 -38.05 -42.17
CA SER A 627 -0.61 -37.75 -42.82
C SER A 627 -0.62 -36.40 -43.54
N ILE A 628 0.10 -35.41 -43.03
CA ILE A 628 0.43 -34.18 -43.76
C ILE A 628 1.29 -34.53 -44.98
N GLN A 629 2.22 -35.48 -44.88
CA GLN A 629 2.96 -36.00 -46.03
C GLN A 629 2.03 -36.62 -47.07
N LYS A 630 1.00 -37.39 -46.68
CA LYS A 630 -0.03 -37.92 -47.59
C LYS A 630 -0.90 -36.81 -48.22
N ILE A 631 -1.27 -35.79 -47.45
CA ILE A 631 -2.05 -34.62 -47.94
C ILE A 631 -1.22 -33.81 -48.94
N LEU A 632 0.02 -33.49 -48.60
CA LEU A 632 0.93 -32.76 -49.46
C LEU A 632 1.21 -33.56 -50.72
N MET A 633 1.40 -34.89 -50.64
CA MET A 633 1.48 -35.72 -51.85
C MET A 633 0.19 -35.65 -52.68
N LEU A 634 -0.99 -35.74 -52.08
CA LEU A 634 -2.28 -35.65 -52.80
C LEU A 634 -2.47 -34.29 -53.49
N LEU A 635 -2.04 -33.20 -52.87
CA LEU A 635 -2.09 -31.84 -53.44
C LEU A 635 -0.99 -31.62 -54.48
N PHE A 636 0.19 -32.19 -54.29
CA PHE A 636 1.33 -32.17 -55.22
C PHE A 636 1.04 -32.99 -56.49
N PHE A 637 0.28 -34.08 -56.38
CA PHE A 637 -0.19 -34.87 -57.53
C PHE A 637 -1.28 -34.17 -58.36
N GLN A 638 -1.99 -33.18 -57.80
CA GLN A 638 -3.01 -32.41 -58.52
C GLN A 638 -2.48 -31.13 -59.18
N SER A 639 -1.26 -30.69 -58.84
CA SER A 639 -0.68 -29.43 -59.34
C SER A 639 0.76 -29.66 -59.81
N THR A 640 0.95 -30.12 -61.05
CA THR A 640 2.28 -30.36 -61.60
C THR A 640 3.06 -29.07 -61.90
N GLU A 641 4.41 -29.18 -61.83
CA GLU A 641 5.46 -28.26 -62.33
C GLU A 641 6.03 -27.18 -61.39
N VAL A 642 6.33 -27.50 -60.13
CA VAL A 642 7.31 -26.72 -59.34
C VAL A 642 8.34 -27.67 -58.72
N GLY A 643 9.62 -27.37 -58.94
CA GLY A 643 10.76 -28.21 -58.53
C GLY A 643 10.85 -28.48 -57.04
N GLU A 644 11.58 -29.54 -56.68
CA GLU A 644 11.82 -30.04 -55.32
C GLU A 644 12.28 -28.95 -54.36
N ILE A 645 11.32 -28.29 -53.69
CA ILE A 645 11.58 -27.60 -52.43
C ILE A 645 11.52 -28.67 -51.35
N ASN A 646 12.53 -28.74 -50.49
CA ASN A 646 12.62 -29.69 -49.40
C ASN A 646 11.60 -29.35 -48.30
N LEU A 647 10.32 -29.65 -48.57
CA LEU A 647 9.14 -29.37 -47.74
C LEU A 647 9.28 -29.88 -46.31
N LEU A 648 10.06 -30.93 -46.11
CA LEU A 648 10.38 -31.51 -44.79
C LEU A 648 11.10 -30.52 -43.86
N GLU A 649 11.98 -29.68 -44.41
CA GLU A 649 12.75 -28.71 -43.62
C GLU A 649 11.91 -27.46 -43.28
N LEU A 650 11.00 -27.09 -44.17
CA LEU A 650 10.02 -26.01 -43.94
C LEU A 650 8.97 -26.42 -42.89
N LEU A 651 8.48 -27.68 -42.97
CA LEU A 651 7.53 -28.29 -42.03
C LEU A 651 8.08 -28.36 -40.60
N ARG A 652 9.38 -28.65 -40.45
CA ARG A 652 10.04 -28.74 -39.15
C ARG A 652 10.20 -27.40 -38.45
N ASN A 653 10.42 -26.34 -39.23
CA ASN A 653 10.90 -25.07 -38.70
C ASN A 653 9.79 -23.98 -38.63
N GLN A 654 8.73 -24.08 -39.43
CA GLN A 654 7.75 -22.98 -39.60
C GLN A 654 6.29 -23.50 -39.81
N PRO A 655 5.71 -24.28 -38.88
CA PRO A 655 4.38 -24.89 -39.06
C PRO A 655 3.24 -23.87 -39.26
N LYS A 656 3.36 -22.66 -38.71
CA LYS A 656 2.38 -21.56 -38.87
C LYS A 656 2.33 -21.02 -40.30
N ILE A 657 3.48 -20.92 -40.98
CA ILE A 657 3.56 -20.44 -42.37
C ILE A 657 2.87 -21.42 -43.33
N LEU A 658 2.94 -22.72 -43.06
CA LEU A 658 2.34 -23.74 -43.91
C LEU A 658 0.81 -23.79 -43.76
N CYS A 659 0.27 -23.65 -42.55
CA CYS A 659 -1.17 -23.45 -42.35
C CYS A 659 -1.65 -22.20 -43.10
N TYR A 660 -0.97 -21.06 -42.92
CA TYR A 660 -1.28 -19.84 -43.65
C TYR A 660 -1.24 -20.03 -45.18
N SER A 661 -0.24 -20.75 -45.69
CA SER A 661 -0.08 -21.01 -47.13
C SER A 661 -1.14 -21.97 -47.66
N LEU A 662 -1.47 -23.05 -46.93
CA LEU A 662 -2.52 -23.99 -47.29
C LEU A 662 -3.91 -23.32 -47.24
N PHE A 663 -4.21 -22.53 -46.20
CA PHE A 663 -5.49 -21.82 -46.09
C PHE A 663 -5.64 -20.69 -47.11
N LYS A 664 -4.54 -20.06 -47.54
CA LYS A 664 -4.57 -18.96 -48.52
C LYS A 664 -4.49 -19.42 -49.98
N LEU A 665 -3.80 -20.54 -50.28
CA LEU A 665 -3.62 -21.05 -51.65
C LEU A 665 -4.69 -22.06 -52.10
N LEU A 666 -5.29 -22.83 -51.20
CA LEU A 666 -6.26 -23.88 -51.58
C LEU A 666 -7.58 -23.36 -52.18
N PRO A 667 -8.16 -22.23 -51.72
CA PRO A 667 -9.32 -21.65 -52.40
C PRO A 667 -9.00 -21.29 -53.86
N SER A 668 -7.80 -20.79 -54.13
CA SER A 668 -7.33 -20.41 -55.46
C SER A 668 -7.09 -21.61 -56.39
N CYS A 669 -6.67 -22.75 -55.84
CA CYS A 669 -6.31 -23.95 -56.61
C CYS A 669 -7.48 -24.93 -56.82
N THR A 670 -8.67 -24.67 -56.27
CA THR A 670 -9.81 -25.61 -56.34
C THR A 670 -11.01 -25.07 -57.13
N THR A 671 -10.78 -24.08 -58.01
CA THR A 671 -11.77 -23.53 -58.95
C THR A 671 -11.67 -24.13 -60.35
N SER A 672 -11.50 -25.45 -60.43
CA SER A 672 -11.69 -26.23 -61.66
C SER A 672 -12.59 -27.43 -61.39
#